data_AF-A0A1D2X7I0-F1
#
_entry.id   AF-A0A1D2X7I0-F1
#
_cell.length_a   1.000
_cell.length_b   1.000
_cell.length_c   1.000
_cell.angle_alpha   90.00
_cell.angle_beta   90.00
_cell.angle_gamma   90.00
#
_symmetry.space_group_name_H-M   'P 1'
#
loop_
_entity.id
_entity.type
_entity.pdbx_description
1 polymer ?
#
loop_
_entity_poly.entity_id
_entity_poly.type
_entity_poly.pdbx_seq_one_letter_code
_entity_poly.pdbx_strand_id
1 'polypeptide(L)'
;MDLESDKEKIKKILKNYELQPGDILAIGLPGEAGFNKNFLIDREGVITLPEVGQLKVSGLPMSQVEDVIFSRLSEVFLGLDKLTIHLKEKRLLITVLGYVTKPGEVDIPSNGNVQTAINIAGGLVAGAQINKIQLQRNGEMQEFNFKKYLDSGDRSLIPKLQSLDVLFVPSSPELGNVHGDMDSSDDMSDLAEARDTIKVFGEVAKASSLPYQEGMSLIDALLRSGGVTRYANVEQIRIIDKGEPSLFNLKGFLDNGDESALVALSKGATIFVPTQVEAVQGGGRIVYVMGQVQKPGSFETGNNVSFLDVLASAGGPNRYADTRMVRILRSNGEVEPFNLQEYAEGSGDKLPVIVPGDAIFIPEKSVEEDQSWLKLATDESIQLLGAIKKPGRYVWSDKITFMDLLGHAGGPSAQADTSNIKIITSDENGKAITSIFNMEEFVESGGSWSQVPQLQGGSVILIPERAQDPNDNKAQWLQLPKEQAIYLMGAVKNPGRFAFNNKLDLLDIITAANGPDKDADLSRVRIVHRGEGKPRVSVVNLLDYFETGDESLLVKVQVGDSIYVPSTERGWTEKKTEDTVRVLGAVTTSGRYDFINEMTILDLLAEAGGPTTTAYVEKIIIVNTSCCKNQAYTFDLMDFMKDPDASYLPVLRAGDTVYVPDTTMSYWSIFMDAVKDSLSVLSLITIIKGF
;
A
#
# COMPACT_ATOMS: atom_id res chain seq x y z
N MET A 1 -3.32 -2.68 -67.59
CA MET A 1 -1.95 -2.13 -67.56
C MET A 1 -1.58 -1.58 -66.18
N ASP A 2 -2.53 -1.39 -65.25
CA ASP A 2 -2.27 -0.78 -63.92
C ASP A 2 -1.82 -1.73 -62.79
N LEU A 3 -2.06 -3.04 -62.87
CA LEU A 3 -1.73 -3.99 -61.79
C LEU A 3 -0.22 -4.25 -61.62
N GLU A 4 0.59 -4.12 -62.67
CA GLU A 4 2.06 -4.28 -62.59
C GLU A 4 2.74 -3.02 -62.04
N SER A 5 2.23 -1.83 -62.41
CA SER A 5 2.67 -0.53 -61.89
C SER A 5 2.44 -0.41 -60.37
N ASP A 6 1.28 -0.86 -59.88
CA ASP A 6 0.96 -0.84 -58.45
C ASP A 6 1.79 -1.87 -57.66
N LYS A 7 2.09 -3.04 -58.22
CA LYS A 7 2.97 -4.04 -57.59
C LYS A 7 4.41 -3.53 -57.44
N GLU A 8 4.95 -2.84 -58.45
CA GLU A 8 6.29 -2.24 -58.34
C GLU A 8 6.32 -1.10 -57.32
N LYS A 9 5.29 -0.25 -57.27
CA LYS A 9 5.16 0.79 -56.24
C LYS A 9 5.09 0.21 -54.83
N ILE A 10 4.28 -0.81 -54.60
CA ILE A 10 4.15 -1.47 -53.29
C ILE A 10 5.48 -2.12 -52.88
N LYS A 11 6.19 -2.76 -53.81
CA LYS A 11 7.51 -3.37 -53.56
C LYS A 11 8.56 -2.31 -53.19
N LYS A 12 8.51 -1.13 -53.82
CA LYS A 12 9.39 0.00 -53.50
C LYS A 12 9.06 0.63 -52.14
N ILE A 13 7.78 0.74 -51.77
CA ILE A 13 7.34 1.22 -50.45
C ILE A 13 7.76 0.27 -49.34
N LEU A 14 7.63 -1.05 -49.55
CA LEU A 14 8.05 -2.06 -48.57
C LEU A 14 9.57 -2.11 -48.37
N LYS A 15 10.37 -1.85 -49.42
CA LYS A 15 11.83 -1.77 -49.29
C LYS A 15 12.32 -0.60 -48.45
N ASN A 16 11.61 0.52 -48.49
CA ASN A 16 11.94 1.74 -47.75
C ASN A 16 11.22 1.84 -46.40
N TYR A 17 10.46 0.81 -46.02
CA TYR A 17 9.76 0.80 -44.75
C TYR A 17 10.75 0.52 -43.61
N GLU A 18 10.78 1.43 -42.65
CA GLU A 18 11.54 1.28 -41.41
C GLU A 18 10.78 0.35 -40.47
N LEU A 19 11.43 -0.76 -40.08
CA LEU A 19 10.82 -1.73 -39.18
C LEU A 19 10.54 -1.12 -37.81
N GLN A 20 9.37 -1.43 -37.26
CA GLN A 20 8.92 -0.96 -35.96
C GLN A 20 8.77 -2.13 -34.98
N PRO A 21 8.88 -1.88 -33.65
CA PRO A 21 8.46 -2.85 -32.64
C PRO A 21 7.05 -3.38 -32.92
N GLY A 22 6.86 -4.70 -32.81
CA GLY A 22 5.62 -5.41 -33.14
C GLY A 22 5.56 -5.99 -34.56
N ASP A 23 6.38 -5.51 -35.50
CA ASP A 23 6.39 -6.06 -36.86
C ASP A 23 6.82 -7.54 -36.87
N ILE A 24 6.28 -8.29 -37.84
CA ILE A 24 6.55 -9.72 -37.98
C ILE A 24 7.30 -9.99 -39.27
N LEU A 25 8.50 -10.55 -39.15
CA LEU A 25 9.33 -11.00 -40.25
C LEU A 25 9.11 -12.49 -40.52
N ALA A 26 8.96 -12.85 -41.79
CA ALA A 26 9.08 -14.22 -42.25
C ALA A 26 10.48 -14.41 -42.83
N ILE A 27 11.28 -15.21 -42.13
CA ILE A 27 12.60 -15.63 -42.57
C ILE A 27 12.44 -17.07 -43.03
N GLY A 28 13.11 -17.46 -44.11
CA GLY A 28 13.04 -18.81 -44.64
C GLY A 28 14.42 -19.22 -45.11
N LEU A 29 14.92 -20.33 -44.58
CA LEU A 29 16.17 -20.94 -45.00
C LEU A 29 15.90 -22.43 -45.27
N PRO A 30 15.86 -22.85 -46.55
CA PRO A 30 15.59 -24.25 -46.89
C PRO A 30 16.60 -25.19 -46.24
N GLY A 31 16.11 -26.24 -45.57
CA GLY A 31 16.93 -27.20 -44.84
C GLY A 31 17.01 -26.93 -43.34
N GLU A 32 16.69 -25.72 -42.88
CA GLU A 32 16.75 -25.33 -41.47
C GLU A 32 15.36 -25.10 -40.87
N ALA A 33 14.86 -26.09 -40.14
CA ALA A 33 13.51 -26.05 -39.56
C ALA A 33 13.32 -24.89 -38.57
N GLY A 34 14.38 -24.43 -37.91
CA GLY A 34 14.35 -23.33 -36.94
C GLY A 34 13.94 -21.99 -37.56
N PHE A 35 14.13 -21.82 -38.87
CA PHE A 35 13.74 -20.61 -39.60
C PHE A 35 12.35 -20.69 -40.23
N ASN A 36 11.69 -21.86 -40.28
CA ASN A 36 10.32 -21.99 -40.82
C ASN A 36 9.23 -21.46 -39.86
N LYS A 37 9.48 -20.32 -39.21
CA LYS A 37 8.56 -19.65 -38.28
C LYS A 37 8.62 -18.14 -38.47
N ASN A 38 7.66 -17.43 -37.90
CA ASN A 38 7.66 -15.98 -37.92
C ASN A 38 8.46 -15.42 -36.73
N PHE A 39 9.14 -14.31 -36.95
CA PHE A 39 9.97 -13.64 -35.96
C PHE A 39 9.34 -12.28 -35.65
N LEU A 40 8.91 -12.10 -34.41
CA LEU A 40 8.37 -10.83 -33.92
C LEU A 40 9.51 -9.93 -33.45
N ILE A 41 9.46 -8.65 -33.83
CA ILE A 41 10.35 -7.62 -33.32
C ILE A 41 9.83 -7.19 -31.94
N ASP A 42 10.63 -7.40 -30.89
CA ASP A 42 10.26 -7.05 -29.52
C ASP A 42 10.25 -5.52 -29.27
N ARG A 43 9.91 -5.12 -28.04
CA ARG A 43 9.87 -3.73 -27.59
C ARG A 43 11.23 -3.06 -27.70
N GLU A 44 12.30 -3.79 -27.42
CA GLU A 44 13.68 -3.36 -27.56
C GLU A 44 14.10 -3.30 -29.03
N GLY A 45 13.23 -3.63 -29.98
CA GLY A 45 13.46 -3.55 -31.41
C GLY A 45 14.37 -4.65 -31.95
N VAL A 46 14.47 -5.75 -31.23
CA VAL A 46 15.36 -6.88 -31.46
C VAL A 46 14.55 -8.08 -31.97
N ILE A 47 15.18 -8.89 -32.82
CA ILE A 47 14.70 -10.22 -33.19
C ILE A 47 15.66 -11.27 -32.63
N THR A 48 15.10 -12.38 -32.14
CA THR A 48 15.91 -13.51 -31.67
C THR A 48 15.94 -14.60 -32.73
N LEU A 49 17.11 -14.80 -33.33
CA LEU A 49 17.34 -15.81 -34.37
C LEU A 49 18.00 -17.06 -33.77
N PRO A 50 17.66 -18.27 -34.25
CA PRO A 50 18.36 -19.50 -33.87
C PRO A 50 19.86 -19.42 -34.19
N GLU A 51 20.71 -19.94 -33.31
CA GLU A 51 22.19 -20.00 -33.41
C GLU A 51 22.93 -18.65 -33.44
N VAL A 52 22.27 -17.56 -33.85
CA VAL A 52 22.86 -16.21 -33.98
C VAL A 52 22.51 -15.31 -32.78
N GLY A 53 21.41 -15.60 -32.08
CA GLY A 53 20.97 -14.84 -30.91
C GLY A 53 20.22 -13.55 -31.25
N GLN A 54 20.39 -12.53 -30.42
CA GLN A 54 19.64 -11.27 -30.50
C GLN A 54 20.22 -10.30 -31.53
N LEU A 55 19.38 -9.77 -32.40
CA LEU A 55 19.76 -8.82 -33.44
C LEU A 55 18.82 -7.60 -33.46
N LYS A 56 19.38 -6.40 -33.29
CA LYS A 56 18.64 -5.14 -33.38
C LYS A 56 18.29 -4.83 -34.84
N VAL A 57 16.99 -4.70 -35.14
CA VAL A 57 16.47 -4.49 -36.50
C VAL A 57 15.48 -3.32 -36.61
N SER A 58 14.92 -2.84 -35.50
CA SER A 58 14.02 -1.67 -35.50
C SER A 58 14.72 -0.40 -36.00
N GLY A 59 14.02 0.43 -36.77
CA GLY A 59 14.53 1.69 -37.32
C GLY A 59 15.41 1.53 -38.56
N LEU A 60 15.67 0.29 -38.99
CA LEU A 60 16.36 0.01 -40.24
C LEU A 60 15.34 -0.19 -41.37
N PRO A 61 15.63 0.30 -42.59
CA PRO A 61 14.83 -0.03 -43.77
C PRO A 61 15.02 -1.51 -44.11
N MET A 62 13.96 -2.13 -44.62
CA MET A 62 13.95 -3.57 -44.96
C MET A 62 15.19 -4.02 -45.78
N SER A 63 15.67 -3.19 -46.71
CA SER A 63 16.87 -3.51 -47.50
C SER A 63 18.13 -3.66 -46.65
N GLN A 64 18.31 -2.83 -45.62
CA GLN A 64 19.46 -2.92 -44.72
C GLN A 64 19.31 -4.09 -43.74
N VAL A 65 18.07 -4.43 -43.36
CA VAL A 65 17.79 -5.57 -42.48
C VAL A 65 18.16 -6.88 -43.15
N GLU A 66 17.88 -7.02 -44.44
CA GLU A 66 18.32 -8.16 -45.25
C GLU A 66 19.84 -8.34 -45.19
N ASP A 67 20.60 -7.25 -45.39
CA ASP A 67 22.06 -7.26 -45.34
C ASP A 67 22.61 -7.62 -43.95
N VAL A 68 22.04 -7.04 -42.89
CA VAL A 68 22.47 -7.27 -41.51
C VAL A 68 22.20 -8.71 -41.08
N ILE A 69 21.01 -9.25 -41.39
CA ILE A 69 20.68 -10.65 -41.09
C ILE A 69 21.55 -11.60 -41.90
N PHE A 70 21.77 -11.31 -43.19
CA PHE A 70 22.64 -12.13 -44.04
C PHE A 70 24.07 -12.19 -43.50
N SER A 71 24.65 -11.03 -43.14
CA SER A 71 26.00 -10.97 -42.57
C SER A 71 26.12 -11.81 -41.30
N ARG A 72 25.14 -11.74 -40.40
CA ARG A 72 25.16 -12.48 -39.14
C ARG A 72 24.94 -13.98 -39.31
N LEU A 73 24.03 -14.39 -40.21
CA LEU A 73 23.82 -15.81 -40.50
C LEU A 73 25.03 -16.44 -41.20
N SER A 74 25.80 -15.67 -41.98
CA SER A 74 26.97 -16.18 -42.70
C SER A 74 28.13 -16.59 -41.79
N GLU A 75 28.13 -16.13 -40.53
CA GLU A 75 29.12 -16.54 -39.52
C GLU A 75 28.91 -17.99 -39.06
N VAL A 76 27.68 -18.52 -39.19
CA VAL A 76 27.25 -19.81 -38.61
C VAL A 76 26.74 -20.80 -39.65
N PHE A 77 26.08 -20.34 -40.71
CA PHE A 77 25.45 -21.18 -41.73
C PHE A 77 26.14 -21.05 -43.09
N LEU A 78 26.27 -22.19 -43.79
CA LEU A 78 26.75 -22.28 -45.17
C LEU A 78 25.55 -22.42 -46.13
N GLY A 79 25.63 -21.84 -47.33
CA GLY A 79 24.57 -21.98 -48.34
C GLY A 79 23.35 -21.07 -48.14
N LEU A 80 23.58 -19.77 -47.93
CA LEU A 80 22.53 -18.75 -47.78
C LEU A 80 21.95 -18.25 -49.13
N ASP A 81 22.24 -18.91 -50.25
CA ASP A 81 21.80 -18.52 -51.60
C ASP A 81 20.28 -18.54 -51.78
N LYS A 82 19.57 -19.27 -50.90
CA LYS A 82 18.10 -19.36 -50.89
C LYS A 82 17.47 -18.72 -49.66
N LEU A 83 18.20 -17.88 -48.92
CA LEU A 83 17.64 -17.14 -47.79
C LEU A 83 16.56 -16.18 -48.29
N THR A 84 15.35 -16.29 -47.74
CA THR A 84 14.25 -15.37 -48.01
C THR A 84 13.88 -14.64 -46.74
N ILE A 85 13.89 -13.31 -46.78
CA ILE A 85 13.46 -12.46 -45.68
C ILE A 85 12.40 -11.51 -46.25
N HIS A 86 11.22 -11.48 -45.64
CA HIS A 86 10.20 -10.51 -46.02
C HIS A 86 9.35 -10.12 -44.82
N LEU A 87 8.88 -8.87 -44.83
CA LEU A 87 7.90 -8.39 -43.87
C LEU A 87 6.58 -9.12 -44.12
N LYS A 88 6.16 -9.94 -43.15
CA LYS A 88 4.93 -10.71 -43.23
C LYS A 88 3.73 -9.84 -42.90
N GLU A 89 3.77 -9.20 -41.74
CA GLU A 89 2.67 -8.41 -41.19
C GLU A 89 3.21 -7.18 -40.46
N LYS A 90 2.51 -6.05 -40.62
CA LYS A 90 2.75 -4.84 -39.83
C LYS A 90 1.84 -4.85 -38.61
N ARG A 91 2.41 -4.75 -37.42
CA ARG A 91 1.63 -4.66 -36.18
C ARG A 91 2.13 -3.50 -35.34
N LEU A 92 1.23 -2.95 -34.55
CA LEU A 92 1.53 -1.93 -33.56
C LEU A 92 1.53 -2.63 -32.20
N LEU A 93 2.64 -2.50 -31.48
CA LEU A 93 2.75 -2.95 -30.10
C LEU A 93 2.24 -1.84 -29.20
N ILE A 94 1.11 -2.04 -28.52
CA ILE A 94 0.44 -1.03 -27.69
C ILE A 94 0.36 -1.55 -26.25
N THR A 95 0.57 -0.70 -25.25
CA THR A 95 0.31 -1.08 -23.85
C THR A 95 -1.06 -0.58 -23.43
N VAL A 96 -1.96 -1.45 -22.98
CA VAL A 96 -3.28 -1.06 -22.46
C VAL A 96 -3.31 -1.25 -20.95
N LEU A 97 -3.57 -0.18 -20.21
CA LEU A 97 -3.53 -0.12 -18.74
C LEU A 97 -4.83 0.45 -18.17
N GLY A 98 -5.06 0.24 -16.88
CA GLY A 98 -6.21 0.77 -16.15
C GLY A 98 -7.42 -0.18 -16.13
N TYR A 99 -8.63 0.36 -16.22
CA TYR A 99 -9.91 -0.37 -16.05
C TYR A 99 -10.32 -1.15 -17.30
N VAL A 100 -9.50 -2.13 -17.66
CA VAL A 100 -9.73 -3.12 -18.73
C VAL A 100 -9.59 -4.53 -18.17
N THR A 101 -10.21 -5.51 -18.83
CA THR A 101 -10.28 -6.89 -18.30
C THR A 101 -8.89 -7.54 -18.19
N LYS A 102 -8.00 -7.28 -19.15
CA LYS A 102 -6.63 -7.81 -19.20
C LYS A 102 -5.64 -6.68 -19.49
N PRO A 103 -5.18 -5.93 -18.48
CA PRO A 103 -4.13 -4.94 -18.65
C PRO A 103 -2.82 -5.60 -19.11
N GLY A 104 -2.12 -4.98 -20.05
CA GLY A 104 -0.86 -5.50 -20.58
C GLY A 104 -0.55 -5.03 -22.00
N GLU A 105 0.54 -5.56 -22.55
CA GLU A 105 0.94 -5.31 -23.94
C GLU A 105 0.06 -6.12 -24.91
N VAL A 106 -0.35 -5.46 -26.01
CA VAL A 106 -1.22 -6.05 -27.04
C VAL A 106 -0.70 -5.70 -28.43
N ASP A 107 -0.67 -6.69 -29.31
CA ASP A 107 -0.30 -6.52 -30.71
C ASP A 107 -1.54 -6.29 -31.57
N ILE A 108 -1.69 -5.10 -32.14
CA ILE A 108 -2.82 -4.78 -33.02
C ILE A 108 -2.38 -4.69 -34.49
N PRO A 109 -3.24 -5.00 -35.46
CA PRO A 109 -2.95 -4.76 -36.87
C PRO A 109 -2.61 -3.29 -37.15
N SER A 110 -1.83 -3.00 -38.19
CA SER A 110 -1.43 -1.61 -38.53
C SER A 110 -2.58 -0.65 -38.87
N ASN A 111 -3.78 -1.18 -39.17
CA ASN A 111 -5.01 -0.42 -39.37
C ASN A 111 -5.93 -0.41 -38.14
N GLY A 112 -5.49 -1.00 -37.02
CA GLY A 112 -6.20 -1.05 -35.76
C GLY A 112 -6.34 0.32 -35.12
N ASN A 113 -7.40 0.49 -34.35
CA ASN A 113 -7.68 1.73 -33.60
C ASN A 113 -7.77 1.44 -32.10
N VAL A 114 -8.06 2.49 -31.32
CA VAL A 114 -8.27 2.42 -29.86
C VAL A 114 -9.26 1.31 -29.48
N GLN A 115 -10.37 1.16 -30.23
CA GLN A 115 -11.35 0.11 -29.97
C GLN A 115 -10.77 -1.29 -30.17
N THR A 116 -9.96 -1.49 -31.21
CA THR A 116 -9.26 -2.78 -31.45
C THR A 116 -8.35 -3.13 -30.28
N ALA A 117 -7.57 -2.17 -29.79
CA ALA A 117 -6.68 -2.37 -28.63
C ALA A 117 -7.45 -2.74 -27.36
N ILE A 118 -8.52 -2.01 -27.05
CA ILE A 118 -9.40 -2.28 -25.89
C ILE A 118 -10.06 -3.66 -26.01
N ASN A 119 -10.55 -4.04 -27.20
CA ASN A 119 -11.18 -5.34 -27.42
C ASN A 119 -10.19 -6.49 -27.21
N ILE A 120 -8.94 -6.36 -27.68
CA ILE A 120 -7.90 -7.37 -27.47
C ILE A 120 -7.51 -7.47 -25.99
N ALA A 121 -7.52 -6.34 -25.27
CA ALA A 121 -7.37 -6.30 -23.81
C ALA A 121 -8.60 -6.86 -23.05
N GLY A 122 -9.55 -7.49 -23.74
CA GLY A 122 -10.71 -8.14 -23.14
C GLY A 122 -11.87 -7.20 -22.82
N GLY A 123 -11.87 -5.97 -23.35
CA GLY A 123 -12.92 -4.98 -23.15
C GLY A 123 -12.71 -4.12 -21.90
N LEU A 124 -13.65 -3.18 -21.72
CA LEU A 124 -13.67 -2.25 -20.59
C LEU A 124 -14.36 -2.90 -19.39
N VAL A 125 -13.87 -2.61 -18.19
CA VAL A 125 -14.48 -3.08 -16.93
C VAL A 125 -15.57 -2.11 -16.50
N ALA A 126 -16.58 -2.61 -15.76
CA ALA A 126 -17.58 -1.76 -15.11
C ALA A 126 -16.89 -0.69 -14.25
N GLY A 127 -17.25 0.57 -14.46
CA GLY A 127 -16.58 1.70 -13.83
C GLY A 127 -15.42 2.31 -14.62
N ALA A 128 -15.14 1.88 -15.85
CA ALA A 128 -14.18 2.59 -16.71
C ALA A 128 -14.67 3.99 -17.16
N GLN A 129 -13.84 5.02 -17.04
CA GLN A 129 -14.12 6.37 -17.56
C GLN A 129 -13.86 6.49 -19.06
N ILE A 130 -14.82 6.02 -19.85
CA ILE A 130 -14.73 6.05 -21.33
C ILE A 130 -14.77 7.45 -21.94
N ASN A 131 -15.10 8.50 -21.19
CA ASN A 131 -15.07 9.88 -21.65
C ASN A 131 -13.71 10.57 -21.43
N LYS A 132 -12.77 9.94 -20.70
CA LYS A 132 -11.47 10.50 -20.30
C LYS A 132 -10.32 9.51 -20.52
N ILE A 133 -10.38 8.72 -21.59
CA ILE A 133 -9.29 7.78 -21.89
C ILE A 133 -8.04 8.60 -22.27
N GLN A 134 -6.88 8.16 -21.79
CA GLN A 134 -5.62 8.85 -21.99
C GLN A 134 -4.72 8.05 -22.92
N LEU A 135 -4.22 8.70 -23.96
CA LEU A 135 -3.15 8.19 -24.80
C LEU A 135 -1.85 8.85 -24.37
N GLN A 136 -0.86 8.06 -23.98
CA GLN A 136 0.46 8.53 -23.63
C GLN A 136 1.46 8.10 -24.71
N ARG A 137 2.18 9.10 -25.24
CA ARG A 137 3.20 8.93 -26.30
C ARG A 137 4.42 9.75 -25.96
N ASN A 138 5.60 9.13 -25.90
CA ASN A 138 6.87 9.82 -25.60
C ASN A 138 6.83 10.71 -24.33
N GLY A 139 6.01 10.34 -23.34
CA GLY A 139 5.82 11.11 -22.11
C GLY A 139 4.74 12.19 -22.17
N GLU A 140 4.20 12.52 -23.35
CA GLU A 140 3.07 13.43 -23.50
C GLU A 140 1.75 12.68 -23.34
N MET A 141 0.79 13.29 -22.64
CA MET A 141 -0.53 12.71 -22.39
C MET A 141 -1.61 13.49 -23.16
N GLN A 142 -2.39 12.76 -23.95
CA GLN A 142 -3.55 13.27 -24.68
C GLN A 142 -4.82 12.58 -24.17
N GLU A 143 -5.70 13.34 -23.53
CA GLU A 143 -7.04 12.88 -23.15
C GLU A 143 -8.01 12.96 -24.33
N PHE A 144 -8.86 11.95 -24.50
CA PHE A 144 -9.92 11.96 -25.50
C PHE A 144 -11.19 11.22 -25.03
N ASN A 145 -12.32 11.60 -25.64
CA ASN A 145 -13.63 11.09 -25.27
C ASN A 145 -14.05 9.93 -26.18
N PHE A 146 -13.74 8.71 -25.75
CA PHE A 146 -14.10 7.48 -26.47
C PHE A 146 -15.62 7.22 -26.49
N LYS A 147 -16.37 7.68 -25.47
CA LYS A 147 -17.84 7.59 -25.46
C LYS A 147 -18.46 8.26 -26.69
N LYS A 148 -18.01 9.47 -27.05
CA LYS A 148 -18.54 10.17 -28.23
C LYS A 148 -18.32 9.38 -29.53
N TYR A 149 -17.21 8.65 -29.63
CA TYR A 149 -16.96 7.74 -30.74
C TYR A 149 -17.93 6.55 -30.75
N LEU A 150 -18.22 5.95 -29.59
CA LEU A 150 -19.21 4.87 -29.48
C LEU A 150 -20.63 5.35 -29.82
N ASP A 151 -20.98 6.57 -29.41
CA ASP A 151 -22.30 7.17 -29.65
C ASP A 151 -22.49 7.57 -31.13
N SER A 152 -21.44 7.99 -31.83
CA SER A 152 -21.53 8.56 -33.19
C SER A 152 -20.96 7.70 -34.32
N GLY A 153 -20.03 6.80 -34.00
CA GLY A 153 -19.21 6.05 -34.97
C GLY A 153 -18.13 6.87 -35.68
N ASP A 154 -17.97 8.16 -35.37
CA ASP A 154 -17.02 9.04 -36.06
C ASP A 154 -15.56 8.77 -35.65
N ARG A 155 -14.79 8.19 -36.56
CA ARG A 155 -13.38 7.84 -36.35
C ARG A 155 -12.46 9.05 -36.14
N SER A 156 -12.89 10.25 -36.49
CA SER A 156 -12.10 11.47 -36.28
C SER A 156 -11.97 11.84 -34.79
N LEU A 157 -12.86 11.30 -33.94
CA LEU A 157 -12.92 11.57 -32.51
C LEU A 157 -11.93 10.75 -31.67
N ILE A 158 -11.25 9.78 -32.27
CA ILE A 158 -10.24 8.95 -31.60
C ILE A 158 -8.86 9.17 -32.23
N PRO A 159 -7.79 9.23 -31.42
CA PRO A 159 -6.43 9.40 -31.93
C PRO A 159 -5.97 8.17 -32.73
N LYS A 160 -5.08 8.39 -33.71
CA LYS A 160 -4.38 7.31 -34.41
C LYS A 160 -3.25 6.77 -33.54
N LEU A 161 -3.23 5.44 -33.38
CA LEU A 161 -2.23 4.74 -32.59
C LEU A 161 -0.91 4.58 -33.36
N GLN A 162 0.19 4.59 -32.61
CA GLN A 162 1.56 4.32 -33.05
C GLN A 162 2.17 3.22 -32.17
N SER A 163 3.20 2.54 -32.66
CA SER A 163 3.88 1.52 -31.85
C SER A 163 4.50 2.16 -30.61
N LEU A 164 4.46 1.43 -29.48
CA LEU A 164 4.85 1.85 -28.13
C LEU A 164 3.95 2.89 -27.45
N ASP A 165 2.79 3.21 -28.02
CA ASP A 165 1.79 4.02 -27.32
C ASP A 165 1.27 3.29 -26.07
N VAL A 166 0.97 4.06 -25.02
CA VAL A 166 0.31 3.57 -23.80
C VAL A 166 -1.10 4.13 -23.75
N LEU A 167 -2.09 3.25 -23.70
CA LEU A 167 -3.49 3.59 -23.55
C LEU A 167 -3.92 3.35 -22.10
N PHE A 168 -4.20 4.40 -21.35
CA PHE A 168 -4.64 4.32 -19.95
C PHE A 168 -6.14 4.61 -19.84
N VAL A 169 -6.87 3.67 -19.23
CA VAL A 169 -8.31 3.77 -18.97
C VAL A 169 -8.53 4.07 -17.48
N PRO A 170 -8.89 5.31 -17.11
CA PRO A 170 -9.09 5.67 -15.71
C PRO A 170 -10.32 5.00 -15.10
N SER A 171 -10.30 4.83 -13.78
CA SER A 171 -11.45 4.45 -12.96
C SER A 171 -12.44 5.58 -12.83
N SER A 172 -13.73 5.27 -12.78
CA SER A 172 -14.74 6.25 -12.39
C SER A 172 -14.61 6.50 -10.89
N PRO A 173 -14.48 7.76 -10.45
CA PRO A 173 -14.55 8.11 -9.04
C PRO A 173 -15.92 7.78 -8.43
N GLU A 174 -16.94 7.51 -9.27
CA GLU A 174 -18.29 7.09 -8.85
C GLU A 174 -18.38 5.58 -8.56
N LEU A 175 -17.46 4.77 -9.09
CA LEU A 175 -17.42 3.30 -8.93
C LEU A 175 -16.10 2.90 -8.27
N GLY A 176 -15.88 3.39 -7.04
CA GLY A 176 -14.80 2.90 -6.19
C GLY A 176 -15.05 1.45 -5.76
N ASN A 177 -14.09 0.55 -6.02
CA ASN A 177 -13.96 -0.79 -5.43
C ASN A 177 -15.23 -1.65 -5.32
N VAL A 178 -16.03 -1.80 -6.39
CA VAL A 178 -17.05 -2.85 -6.43
C VAL A 178 -16.93 -3.66 -7.72
N HIS A 179 -16.04 -4.64 -7.70
CA HIS A 179 -16.20 -5.84 -8.52
C HIS A 179 -16.83 -6.90 -7.62
N GLY A 180 -18.15 -6.80 -7.43
CA GLY A 180 -18.96 -7.77 -6.71
C GLY A 180 -20.04 -8.26 -7.66
N ASP A 181 -20.08 -9.58 -7.86
CA ASP A 181 -21.10 -10.25 -8.65
C ASP A 181 -22.50 -9.75 -8.30
N MET A 182 -23.28 -9.47 -9.35
CA MET A 182 -24.72 -9.19 -9.23
C MET A 182 -25.40 -10.43 -8.66
N ASP A 183 -25.79 -10.36 -7.39
CA ASP A 183 -26.89 -11.15 -6.88
C ASP A 183 -28.07 -10.22 -6.64
N SER A 184 -29.16 -10.50 -7.34
CA SER A 184 -30.39 -9.73 -7.33
C SER A 184 -31.14 -9.98 -6.03
N SER A 185 -30.97 -9.07 -5.08
CA SER A 185 -31.98 -8.76 -4.07
C SER A 185 -31.80 -7.32 -3.64
N ASP A 186 -32.84 -6.53 -3.89
CA ASP A 186 -33.01 -5.16 -3.43
C ASP A 186 -32.51 -4.98 -1.99
N ASP A 187 -31.36 -4.33 -1.82
CA ASP A 187 -31.05 -3.60 -0.59
C ASP A 187 -29.87 -2.63 -0.79
N MET A 188 -30.20 -1.34 -0.75
CA MET A 188 -29.43 -0.30 -0.08
C MET A 188 -27.99 -0.01 -0.55
N SER A 189 -27.84 0.44 -1.80
CA SER A 189 -26.63 1.13 -2.27
C SER A 189 -26.86 2.46 -3.01
N ASP A 190 -28.07 3.06 -2.95
CA ASP A 190 -28.40 4.28 -3.72
C ASP A 190 -28.38 5.58 -2.89
N LEU A 191 -27.53 5.67 -1.87
CA LEU A 191 -27.58 6.79 -0.91
C LEU A 191 -26.60 7.93 -1.20
N ALA A 192 -25.72 7.79 -2.19
CA ALA A 192 -24.89 8.91 -2.67
C ALA A 192 -25.53 9.67 -3.86
N GLU A 193 -26.41 9.01 -4.62
CA GLU A 193 -26.97 9.56 -5.87
C GLU A 193 -28.21 10.47 -5.67
N ALA A 194 -28.81 10.48 -4.47
CA ALA A 194 -30.00 11.29 -4.19
C ALA A 194 -29.71 12.81 -4.09
N ARG A 195 -28.44 13.24 -3.95
CA ARG A 195 -28.08 14.64 -3.65
C ARG A 195 -28.02 15.55 -4.86
N ASP A 196 -27.62 15.01 -6.01
CA ASP A 196 -27.51 15.74 -7.26
C ASP A 196 -28.69 15.43 -8.20
N THR A 197 -29.79 14.88 -7.69
CA THR A 197 -30.97 14.56 -8.49
C THR A 197 -32.16 15.43 -8.10
N ILE A 198 -32.94 15.84 -9.11
CA ILE A 198 -34.23 16.51 -8.96
C ILE A 198 -35.30 15.41 -8.95
N LYS A 199 -36.13 15.39 -7.91
CA LYS A 199 -37.22 14.40 -7.79
C LYS A 199 -38.52 14.99 -8.32
N VAL A 200 -39.13 14.33 -9.31
CA VAL A 200 -40.42 14.73 -9.89
C VAL A 200 -41.44 13.62 -9.66
N PHE A 201 -42.53 13.92 -8.94
CA PHE A 201 -43.59 12.95 -8.67
C PHE A 201 -44.97 13.63 -8.56
N GLY A 202 -46.02 12.82 -8.54
CA GLY A 202 -47.42 13.26 -8.63
C GLY A 202 -48.02 13.01 -10.00
N GLU A 203 -48.90 13.90 -10.45
CA GLU A 203 -49.69 13.77 -11.68
C GLU A 203 -48.89 14.20 -12.93
N VAL A 204 -47.79 13.49 -13.15
CA VAL A 204 -46.92 13.62 -14.32
C VAL A 204 -46.97 12.34 -15.16
N ALA A 205 -46.65 12.44 -16.45
CA ALA A 205 -46.69 11.29 -17.35
C ALA A 205 -45.76 10.15 -16.89
N LYS A 206 -44.61 10.49 -16.31
CA LYS A 206 -43.71 9.53 -15.67
C LYS A 206 -43.02 10.15 -14.45
N ALA A 207 -43.33 9.63 -13.26
CA ALA A 207 -42.57 9.97 -12.05
C ALA A 207 -41.10 9.53 -12.22
N SER A 208 -40.16 10.44 -11.95
CA SER A 208 -38.75 10.18 -12.21
C SER A 208 -37.82 11.04 -11.34
N SER A 209 -36.61 10.51 -11.11
CA SER A 209 -35.49 11.25 -10.53
C SER A 209 -34.55 11.64 -11.65
N LEU A 210 -34.33 12.94 -11.86
CA LEU A 210 -33.55 13.47 -12.97
C LEU A 210 -32.20 13.97 -12.47
N PRO A 211 -31.08 13.69 -13.15
CA PRO A 211 -29.79 14.26 -12.78
C PRO A 211 -29.80 15.79 -12.96
N TYR A 212 -29.31 16.51 -11.97
CA TYR A 212 -29.19 17.96 -11.99
C TYR A 212 -28.25 18.43 -13.10
N GLN A 213 -28.67 19.46 -13.84
CA GLN A 213 -27.84 20.17 -14.81
C GLN A 213 -27.85 21.65 -14.48
N GLU A 214 -26.70 22.30 -14.62
CA GLU A 214 -26.57 23.73 -14.37
C GLU A 214 -27.50 24.53 -15.30
N GLY A 215 -28.38 25.35 -14.72
CA GLY A 215 -29.41 26.11 -15.45
C GLY A 215 -30.74 25.40 -15.69
N MET A 216 -30.96 24.20 -15.11
CA MET A 216 -32.20 23.45 -15.28
C MET A 216 -33.41 24.15 -14.65
N SER A 217 -34.47 24.35 -15.43
CA SER A 217 -35.73 24.94 -14.97
C SER A 217 -36.77 23.89 -14.55
N LEU A 218 -37.81 24.32 -13.83
CA LEU A 218 -39.00 23.51 -13.55
C LEU A 218 -39.61 22.94 -14.84
N ILE A 219 -39.66 23.72 -15.91
CA ILE A 219 -40.27 23.32 -17.17
C ILE A 219 -39.44 22.20 -17.80
N ASP A 220 -38.12 22.32 -17.80
CA ASP A 220 -37.22 21.27 -18.28
C ASP A 220 -37.43 19.95 -17.50
N ALA A 221 -37.60 20.05 -16.18
CA ALA A 221 -37.87 18.90 -15.34
C ALA A 221 -39.22 18.24 -15.67
N LEU A 222 -40.28 19.02 -15.88
CA LEU A 222 -41.60 18.51 -16.27
C LEU A 222 -41.58 17.90 -17.67
N LEU A 223 -40.92 18.54 -18.64
CA LEU A 223 -40.78 18.02 -20.01
C LEU A 223 -40.03 16.70 -20.05
N ARG A 224 -38.92 16.59 -19.31
CA ARG A 224 -38.15 15.33 -19.19
C ARG A 224 -38.91 14.22 -18.49
N SER A 225 -39.87 14.59 -17.64
CA SER A 225 -40.83 13.67 -17.01
C SER A 225 -42.02 13.31 -17.91
N GLY A 226 -41.99 13.70 -19.19
CA GLY A 226 -43.03 13.43 -20.18
C GLY A 226 -44.23 14.38 -20.11
N GLY A 227 -44.11 15.49 -19.37
CA GLY A 227 -45.17 16.48 -19.15
C GLY A 227 -46.10 16.13 -17.99
N VAL A 228 -47.05 17.04 -17.73
CA VAL A 228 -48.14 16.84 -16.77
C VAL A 228 -49.32 16.13 -17.46
N THR A 229 -50.09 15.33 -16.72
CA THR A 229 -51.26 14.66 -17.31
C THR A 229 -52.46 15.63 -17.41
N ARG A 230 -53.53 15.21 -18.10
CA ARG A 230 -54.80 15.96 -18.17
C ARG A 230 -55.53 16.08 -16.82
N TYR A 231 -55.10 15.31 -15.82
CA TYR A 231 -55.67 15.33 -14.48
C TYR A 231 -54.79 16.12 -13.52
N ALA A 232 -53.73 16.79 -13.99
CA ALA A 232 -52.84 17.56 -13.14
C ALA A 232 -53.43 18.94 -12.81
N ASN A 233 -53.35 19.35 -11.54
CA ASN A 233 -53.61 20.72 -11.15
C ASN A 233 -52.38 21.59 -11.45
N VAL A 234 -52.33 22.08 -12.69
CA VAL A 234 -51.24 22.92 -13.22
C VAL A 234 -51.15 24.31 -12.59
N GLU A 235 -52.14 24.74 -11.80
CA GLU A 235 -52.14 26.05 -11.13
C GLU A 235 -51.46 25.99 -9.74
N GLN A 236 -51.20 24.79 -9.21
CA GLN A 236 -50.75 24.57 -7.83
C GLN A 236 -49.56 23.59 -7.74
N ILE A 237 -48.61 23.69 -8.67
CA ILE A 237 -47.41 22.85 -8.65
C ILE A 237 -46.55 23.26 -7.45
N ARG A 238 -46.09 22.29 -6.66
CA ARG A 238 -45.28 22.53 -5.45
C ARG A 238 -43.82 22.26 -5.74
N ILE A 239 -42.95 23.18 -5.35
CA ILE A 239 -41.51 23.09 -5.55
C ILE A 239 -40.84 23.28 -4.21
N ILE A 240 -39.89 22.43 -3.89
CA ILE A 240 -39.04 22.55 -2.70
C ILE A 240 -37.62 22.62 -3.20
N ASP A 241 -37.00 23.79 -3.09
CA ASP A 241 -35.62 24.03 -3.50
C ASP A 241 -34.80 24.52 -2.32
N LYS A 242 -33.64 23.90 -2.04
CA LYS A 242 -32.82 24.16 -0.82
C LYS A 242 -33.62 24.10 0.50
N GLY A 243 -34.66 23.28 0.52
CA GLY A 243 -35.58 23.16 1.66
C GLY A 243 -36.65 24.26 1.73
N GLU A 244 -36.62 25.28 0.88
CA GLU A 244 -37.65 26.33 0.83
C GLU A 244 -38.80 25.90 -0.10
N PRO A 245 -40.04 25.79 0.43
CA PRO A 245 -41.21 25.46 -0.38
C PRO A 245 -41.77 26.68 -1.10
N SER A 246 -42.21 26.50 -2.35
CA SER A 246 -42.87 27.52 -3.17
C SER A 246 -43.95 26.89 -4.07
N LEU A 247 -44.90 27.72 -4.53
CA LEU A 247 -45.97 27.34 -5.45
C LEU A 247 -45.69 27.92 -6.84
N PHE A 248 -46.00 27.15 -7.88
CA PHE A 248 -45.85 27.55 -9.27
C PHE A 248 -47.14 27.30 -10.06
N ASN A 249 -47.55 28.32 -10.82
CA ASN A 249 -48.71 28.29 -11.69
C ASN A 249 -48.26 28.13 -13.16
N LEU A 250 -48.27 26.89 -13.64
CA LEU A 250 -47.86 26.55 -15.01
C LEU A 250 -48.82 27.08 -16.06
N LYS A 251 -50.13 27.12 -15.78
CA LYS A 251 -51.11 27.67 -16.72
C LYS A 251 -50.89 29.17 -16.95
N GLY A 252 -50.74 29.92 -15.85
CA GLY A 252 -50.45 31.36 -15.92
C GLY A 252 -49.14 31.68 -16.64
N PHE A 253 -48.12 30.82 -16.48
CA PHE A 253 -46.87 30.91 -17.22
C PHE A 253 -47.07 30.67 -18.73
N LEU A 254 -47.77 29.60 -19.12
CA LEU A 254 -48.00 29.27 -20.53
C LEU A 254 -48.88 30.30 -21.26
N ASP A 255 -49.82 30.92 -20.54
CA ASP A 255 -50.73 31.92 -21.09
C ASP A 255 -50.06 33.28 -21.31
N ASN A 256 -49.16 33.68 -20.40
CA ASN A 256 -48.57 35.04 -20.40
C ASN A 256 -47.09 35.09 -20.81
N GLY A 257 -46.39 33.95 -20.85
CA GLY A 257 -44.98 33.87 -21.23
C GLY A 257 -44.01 34.62 -20.31
N ASP A 258 -44.40 34.85 -19.05
CA ASP A 258 -43.61 35.63 -18.10
C ASP A 258 -42.38 34.85 -17.61
N GLU A 259 -41.22 35.13 -18.20
CA GLU A 259 -39.94 34.51 -17.84
C GLU A 259 -39.50 34.83 -16.40
N SER A 260 -40.04 35.89 -15.76
CA SER A 260 -39.72 36.22 -14.38
C SER A 260 -40.32 35.26 -13.35
N ALA A 261 -41.31 34.46 -13.77
CA ALA A 261 -41.91 33.41 -12.95
C ALA A 261 -41.09 32.11 -12.96
N LEU A 262 -40.06 31.97 -13.81
CA LEU A 262 -39.26 30.75 -13.92
C LEU A 262 -38.38 30.54 -12.69
N VAL A 263 -38.68 29.47 -11.96
CA VAL A 263 -37.87 29.01 -10.83
C VAL A 263 -36.70 28.17 -11.37
N ALA A 264 -35.47 28.68 -11.17
CA ALA A 264 -34.26 27.90 -11.36
C ALA A 264 -34.14 26.89 -10.23
N LEU A 265 -33.97 25.61 -10.56
CA LEU A 265 -33.84 24.55 -9.56
C LEU A 265 -32.39 24.45 -9.11
N SER A 266 -32.17 24.02 -7.87
CA SER A 266 -30.86 23.62 -7.38
C SER A 266 -30.78 22.11 -7.16
N LYS A 267 -29.57 21.63 -6.84
CA LYS A 267 -29.29 20.22 -6.56
C LYS A 267 -30.19 19.71 -5.44
N GLY A 268 -30.87 18.58 -5.65
CA GLY A 268 -31.77 17.98 -4.67
C GLY A 268 -33.20 18.56 -4.63
N ALA A 269 -33.56 19.44 -5.57
CA ALA A 269 -34.90 20.02 -5.61
C ALA A 269 -35.99 18.94 -5.79
N THR A 270 -37.14 19.17 -5.14
CA THR A 270 -38.30 18.27 -5.20
C THR A 270 -39.50 18.97 -5.81
N ILE A 271 -40.10 18.35 -6.82
CA ILE A 271 -41.27 18.87 -7.55
C ILE A 271 -42.43 17.89 -7.35
N PHE A 272 -43.55 18.42 -6.90
CA PHE A 272 -44.78 17.69 -6.74
C PHE A 272 -45.92 18.31 -7.55
N VAL A 273 -46.54 17.51 -8.43
CA VAL A 273 -47.68 17.92 -9.24
C VAL A 273 -48.96 17.31 -8.65
N PRO A 274 -49.86 18.11 -8.04
CA PRO A 274 -51.11 17.59 -7.49
C PRO A 274 -52.11 17.22 -8.59
N THR A 275 -53.09 16.40 -8.24
CA THR A 275 -54.23 16.08 -9.13
C THR A 275 -55.29 17.20 -9.09
N GLN A 276 -55.88 17.51 -10.23
CA GLN A 276 -57.02 18.39 -10.42
C GLN A 276 -58.27 17.68 -9.89
N VAL A 277 -58.72 18.11 -8.72
CA VAL A 277 -59.98 17.64 -8.16
C VAL A 277 -61.08 18.46 -8.84
N GLU A 278 -61.68 17.93 -9.92
CA GLU A 278 -63.02 18.40 -10.28
C GLU A 278 -63.91 18.11 -9.08
N ALA A 279 -64.56 19.14 -8.54
CA ALA A 279 -65.51 19.02 -7.45
C ALA A 279 -66.76 18.28 -7.94
N VAL A 280 -66.64 16.99 -8.24
CA VAL A 280 -67.74 16.09 -8.55
C VAL A 280 -67.98 15.25 -7.30
N GLN A 281 -69.16 15.45 -6.74
CA GLN A 281 -69.74 14.82 -5.55
C GLN A 281 -69.15 13.47 -5.16
N GLY A 282 -68.15 13.53 -4.28
CA GLY A 282 -67.48 12.41 -3.63
C GLY A 282 -66.28 12.99 -2.92
N GLY A 283 -66.43 13.36 -1.65
CA GLY A 283 -65.47 14.17 -0.90
C GLY A 283 -64.12 13.48 -0.65
N GLY A 284 -63.31 13.32 -1.69
CA GLY A 284 -61.92 12.93 -1.60
C GLY A 284 -61.12 14.06 -0.95
N ARG A 285 -61.03 14.02 0.37
CA ARG A 285 -60.24 14.95 1.16
C ARG A 285 -58.80 14.47 1.15
N ILE A 286 -58.00 14.88 0.18
CA ILE A 286 -56.64 14.36 0.02
C ILE A 286 -55.64 15.23 0.80
N VAL A 287 -54.72 14.60 1.53
CA VAL A 287 -53.54 15.21 2.14
C VAL A 287 -52.30 14.60 1.51
N TYR A 288 -51.26 15.40 1.31
CA TYR A 288 -50.03 14.97 0.65
C TYR A 288 -48.92 14.78 1.68
N VAL A 289 -48.16 13.68 1.60
CA VAL A 289 -46.96 13.46 2.43
C VAL A 289 -45.75 13.33 1.53
N MET A 290 -44.71 14.11 1.81
CA MET A 290 -43.52 14.29 1.00
C MET A 290 -42.24 14.26 1.86
N GLY A 291 -41.11 13.96 1.23
CA GLY A 291 -39.80 13.92 1.87
C GLY A 291 -39.43 12.52 2.39
N GLN A 292 -38.75 12.45 3.53
CA GLN A 292 -38.15 11.23 4.08
C GLN A 292 -39.15 10.37 4.86
N VAL A 293 -40.12 9.82 4.16
CA VAL A 293 -41.10 8.85 4.67
C VAL A 293 -40.98 7.53 3.92
N GLN A 294 -41.54 6.45 4.48
CA GLN A 294 -41.49 5.13 3.83
C GLN A 294 -42.28 5.08 2.52
N LYS A 295 -43.43 5.76 2.46
CA LYS A 295 -44.28 5.83 1.27
C LYS A 295 -44.73 7.27 1.02
N PRO A 296 -43.98 8.07 0.24
CA PRO A 296 -44.45 9.40 -0.16
C PRO A 296 -45.62 9.30 -1.14
N GLY A 297 -46.59 10.21 -1.05
CA GLY A 297 -47.77 10.16 -1.90
C GLY A 297 -48.97 10.95 -1.38
N SER A 298 -50.11 10.76 -2.06
CA SER A 298 -51.42 11.28 -1.67
C SER A 298 -52.16 10.28 -0.78
N PHE A 299 -52.80 10.79 0.27
CA PHE A 299 -53.55 10.00 1.23
C PHE A 299 -54.96 10.55 1.38
N GLU A 300 -55.95 9.68 1.24
CA GLU A 300 -57.36 10.04 1.45
C GLU A 300 -57.64 10.18 2.94
N THR A 301 -58.22 11.30 3.34
CA THR A 301 -58.60 11.60 4.72
C THR A 301 -60.11 11.54 4.91
N GLY A 302 -60.55 10.91 6.00
CA GLY A 302 -61.95 10.94 6.45
C GLY A 302 -62.34 12.26 7.13
N ASN A 303 -63.47 12.26 7.83
CA ASN A 303 -63.98 13.49 8.47
C ASN A 303 -63.16 14.01 9.66
N ASN A 304 -62.21 13.22 10.20
CA ASN A 304 -61.44 13.56 11.39
C ASN A 304 -60.11 12.78 11.46
N VAL A 305 -59.18 13.05 10.54
CA VAL A 305 -57.86 12.38 10.49
C VAL A 305 -56.82 13.26 11.15
N SER A 306 -56.07 12.72 12.10
CA SER A 306 -55.00 13.45 12.78
C SER A 306 -53.71 13.46 11.97
N PHE A 307 -52.80 14.39 12.27
CA PHE A 307 -51.45 14.42 11.69
C PHE A 307 -50.72 13.06 11.81
N LEU A 308 -50.85 12.38 12.95
CA LEU A 308 -50.22 11.08 13.18
C LEU A 308 -50.85 9.97 12.32
N ASP A 309 -52.16 10.02 12.09
CA ASP A 309 -52.84 9.02 11.24
C ASP A 309 -52.39 9.13 9.78
N VAL A 310 -52.22 10.36 9.29
CA VAL A 310 -51.69 10.62 7.93
C VAL A 310 -50.24 10.12 7.84
N LEU A 311 -49.41 10.44 8.82
CA LEU A 311 -48.01 10.02 8.84
C LEU A 311 -47.86 8.50 8.97
N ALA A 312 -48.71 7.85 9.76
CA ALA A 312 -48.76 6.39 9.89
C ALA A 312 -49.20 5.72 8.57
N SER A 313 -50.15 6.33 7.85
CA SER A 313 -50.58 5.85 6.52
C SER A 313 -49.44 5.92 5.50
N ALA A 314 -48.55 6.91 5.63
CA ALA A 314 -47.32 7.02 4.86
C ALA A 314 -46.20 6.05 5.33
N GLY A 315 -46.47 5.20 6.31
CA GLY A 315 -45.51 4.25 6.90
C GLY A 315 -44.51 4.88 7.86
N GLY A 316 -44.73 6.14 8.26
CA GLY A 316 -43.88 6.88 9.18
C GLY A 316 -42.62 7.47 8.54
N PRO A 317 -41.88 8.32 9.29
CA PRO A 317 -40.57 8.82 8.88
C PRO A 317 -39.58 7.65 8.74
N ASN A 318 -38.72 7.69 7.72
CA ASN A 318 -37.66 6.71 7.56
C ASN A 318 -36.43 7.08 8.42
N ARG A 319 -35.37 6.25 8.44
CA ARG A 319 -34.17 6.47 9.27
C ARG A 319 -33.35 7.73 8.93
N TYR A 320 -33.64 8.37 7.79
CA TYR A 320 -32.95 9.57 7.31
C TYR A 320 -33.79 10.83 7.51
N ALA A 321 -34.99 10.71 8.07
CA ALA A 321 -35.87 11.83 8.36
C ALA A 321 -35.33 12.70 9.50
N ASP A 322 -35.36 14.02 9.30
CA ASP A 322 -35.21 14.96 10.41
C ASP A 322 -36.58 15.28 11.02
N THR A 323 -36.93 14.54 12.07
CA THR A 323 -38.20 14.66 12.80
C THR A 323 -38.33 15.96 13.59
N ARG A 324 -37.24 16.73 13.76
CA ARG A 324 -37.26 18.04 14.42
C ARG A 324 -37.73 19.17 13.50
N MET A 325 -37.65 18.97 12.19
CA MET A 325 -37.84 20.02 11.18
C MET A 325 -39.00 19.71 10.23
N VAL A 326 -40.09 19.11 10.73
CA VAL A 326 -41.27 18.83 9.92
C VAL A 326 -41.94 20.15 9.50
N ARG A 327 -42.39 20.24 8.25
CA ARG A 327 -43.07 21.44 7.71
C ARG A 327 -44.43 21.07 7.14
N ILE A 328 -45.46 21.81 7.52
CA ILE A 328 -46.82 21.65 6.99
C ILE A 328 -47.08 22.82 6.06
N LEU A 329 -47.22 22.51 4.78
CA LEU A 329 -47.57 23.44 3.72
C LEU A 329 -49.09 23.47 3.62
N ARG A 330 -49.68 24.57 4.08
CA ARG A 330 -51.13 24.79 4.05
C ARG A 330 -51.61 25.03 2.62
N SER A 331 -52.88 24.73 2.35
CA SER A 331 -53.49 24.96 1.02
C SER A 331 -53.48 26.43 0.57
N ASN A 332 -53.35 27.38 1.50
CA ASN A 332 -53.25 28.82 1.24
C ASN A 332 -51.80 29.31 0.97
N GLY A 333 -50.81 28.42 1.04
CA GLY A 333 -49.39 28.75 0.87
C GLY A 333 -48.61 29.06 2.16
N GLU A 334 -49.26 29.06 3.33
CA GLU A 334 -48.56 29.22 4.61
C GLU A 334 -47.75 27.97 4.98
N VAL A 335 -46.61 28.16 5.63
CA VAL A 335 -45.72 27.08 6.09
C VAL A 335 -45.67 27.08 7.61
N GLU A 336 -46.16 26.00 8.22
CA GLU A 336 -46.17 25.80 9.67
C GLU A 336 -45.08 24.79 10.07
N PRO A 337 -44.09 25.18 10.88
CA PRO A 337 -43.08 24.24 11.39
C PRO A 337 -43.65 23.39 12.53
N PHE A 338 -43.23 22.12 12.61
CA PHE A 338 -43.61 21.19 13.67
C PHE A 338 -42.44 20.29 14.07
N ASN A 339 -42.20 20.16 15.38
CA ASN A 339 -41.19 19.28 15.94
C ASN A 339 -41.83 17.98 16.46
N LEU A 340 -41.73 16.92 15.66
CA LEU A 340 -42.31 15.62 16.00
C LEU A 340 -41.54 14.92 17.14
N GLN A 341 -40.24 15.19 17.28
CA GLN A 341 -39.39 14.59 18.32
C GLN A 341 -39.78 15.11 19.72
N GLU A 342 -39.93 16.43 19.87
CA GLU A 342 -40.34 17.04 21.15
C GLU A 342 -41.74 16.58 21.59
N TYR A 343 -42.66 16.40 20.63
CA TYR A 343 -43.98 15.84 20.90
C TYR A 343 -43.90 14.41 21.43
N ALA A 344 -43.06 13.55 20.83
CA ALA A 344 -42.86 12.17 21.27
C ALA A 344 -42.22 12.09 22.67
N GLU A 345 -41.37 13.05 23.02
CA GLU A 345 -40.73 13.18 24.35
C GLU A 345 -41.64 13.81 25.42
N GLY A 346 -42.90 14.12 25.07
CA GLY A 346 -43.90 14.64 26.01
C GLY A 346 -43.69 16.10 26.43
N SER A 347 -42.77 16.81 25.77
CA SER A 347 -42.39 18.20 26.08
C SER A 347 -42.82 19.20 24.99
N GLY A 348 -43.36 18.72 23.86
CA GLY A 348 -43.61 19.52 22.66
C GLY A 348 -45.02 20.09 22.48
N ASP A 349 -45.16 20.88 21.41
CA ASP A 349 -46.39 21.56 20.97
C ASP A 349 -47.57 20.62 20.68
N LYS A 350 -48.79 21.16 20.71
CA LYS A 350 -50.01 20.39 20.35
C LYS A 350 -49.92 19.89 18.90
N LEU A 351 -50.46 18.70 18.64
CA LEU A 351 -50.54 18.15 17.29
C LEU A 351 -51.23 19.14 16.32
N PRO A 352 -50.64 19.38 15.14
CA PRO A 352 -51.21 20.28 14.16
C PRO A 352 -52.48 19.67 13.56
N VAL A 353 -53.50 20.50 13.37
CA VAL A 353 -54.74 20.10 12.70
C VAL A 353 -54.51 20.13 11.19
N ILE A 354 -54.77 19.03 10.50
CA ILE A 354 -54.54 18.91 9.05
C ILE A 354 -55.85 19.08 8.29
N VAL A 355 -55.83 19.91 7.25
CA VAL A 355 -56.98 20.23 6.40
C VAL A 355 -56.77 19.61 5.01
N PRO A 356 -57.84 19.22 4.30
CA PRO A 356 -57.70 18.69 2.94
C PRO A 356 -57.00 19.70 2.03
N GLY A 357 -55.99 19.23 1.29
CA GLY A 357 -55.12 20.06 0.48
C GLY A 357 -53.77 20.37 1.13
N ASP A 358 -53.58 20.14 2.43
CA ASP A 358 -52.29 20.35 3.09
C ASP A 358 -51.21 19.36 2.60
N ALA A 359 -49.95 19.76 2.72
CA ALA A 359 -48.77 18.93 2.46
C ALA A 359 -47.89 18.82 3.69
N ILE A 360 -47.56 17.60 4.10
CA ILE A 360 -46.58 17.35 5.15
C ILE A 360 -45.24 17.07 4.48
N PHE A 361 -44.23 17.88 4.75
CA PHE A 361 -42.87 17.69 4.26
C PHE A 361 -41.93 17.37 5.42
N ILE A 362 -41.24 16.23 5.30
CA ILE A 362 -40.23 15.79 6.27
C ILE A 362 -38.86 15.85 5.60
N PRO A 363 -37.98 16.79 5.98
CA PRO A 363 -36.66 16.92 5.38
C PRO A 363 -35.74 15.76 5.74
N GLU A 364 -34.63 15.65 5.01
CA GLU A 364 -33.54 14.74 5.35
C GLU A 364 -32.65 15.34 6.43
N LYS A 365 -32.15 14.49 7.33
CA LYS A 365 -31.17 14.85 8.34
C LYS A 365 -29.89 15.33 7.64
N SER A 366 -29.47 16.56 7.92
CA SER A 366 -28.24 17.09 7.35
C SER A 366 -27.03 16.36 7.97
N VAL A 367 -26.12 15.85 7.12
CA VAL A 367 -24.92 15.13 7.58
C VAL A 367 -23.97 16.02 8.40
N GLU A 368 -24.11 17.35 8.29
CA GLU A 368 -23.40 18.31 9.12
C GLU A 368 -23.75 18.20 10.62
N GLU A 369 -24.89 17.60 10.96
CA GLU A 369 -25.27 17.32 12.35
C GLU A 369 -24.68 16.00 12.87
N ASP A 370 -24.41 15.01 12.02
CA ASP A 370 -23.79 13.74 12.44
C ASP A 370 -22.24 13.82 12.52
N GLN A 371 -21.61 14.85 11.92
CA GLN A 371 -20.15 15.01 11.90
C GLN A 371 -19.60 16.11 12.81
N SER A 372 -20.43 16.82 13.56
CA SER A 372 -19.96 17.92 14.41
C SER A 372 -19.43 17.44 15.77
N TRP A 373 -18.36 16.64 15.78
CA TRP A 373 -17.53 16.44 16.99
C TRP A 373 -16.93 17.76 17.53
N LEU A 374 -17.04 18.84 16.74
CA LEU A 374 -16.67 20.22 17.06
C LEU A 374 -17.76 21.02 17.82
N LYS A 375 -19.01 20.54 17.90
CA LYS A 375 -20.12 21.25 18.57
C LYS A 375 -20.46 20.71 19.96
N LEU A 376 -19.90 19.56 20.35
CA LEU A 376 -20.02 19.04 21.70
C LEU A 376 -19.00 19.74 22.60
N ALA A 377 -19.48 20.35 23.68
CA ALA A 377 -18.58 20.88 24.69
C ALA A 377 -17.70 19.73 25.24
N THR A 378 -16.44 20.02 25.56
CA THR A 378 -15.46 18.99 25.97
C THR A 378 -15.92 18.21 27.20
N ASP A 379 -16.75 18.79 28.05
CA ASP A 379 -17.35 18.22 29.25
C ASP A 379 -18.60 17.35 28.99
N GLU A 380 -19.18 17.37 27.79
CA GLU A 380 -20.36 16.58 27.43
C GLU A 380 -20.04 15.41 26.48
N SER A 381 -18.75 15.13 26.26
CA SER A 381 -18.33 14.06 25.35
C SER A 381 -17.13 13.27 25.87
N ILE A 382 -17.02 12.03 25.42
CA ILE A 382 -15.86 11.17 25.64
C ILE A 382 -15.19 10.91 24.29
N GLN A 383 -13.86 10.98 24.27
CA GLN A 383 -13.08 10.78 23.06
C GLN A 383 -12.48 9.36 23.04
N LEU A 384 -12.85 8.57 22.02
CA LEU A 384 -12.27 7.26 21.73
C LEU A 384 -11.20 7.36 20.64
N LEU A 385 -10.00 6.86 20.92
CA LEU A 385 -8.85 6.87 20.02
C LEU A 385 -8.19 5.49 19.95
N GLY A 386 -7.51 5.23 18.83
CA GLY A 386 -6.70 4.03 18.63
C GLY A 386 -7.43 2.88 17.93
N ALA A 387 -7.09 1.65 18.31
CA ALA A 387 -7.47 0.39 17.67
C ALA A 387 -8.94 -0.01 17.93
N ILE A 388 -9.87 0.77 17.40
CA ILE A 388 -11.31 0.56 17.57
C ILE A 388 -12.02 0.75 16.24
N LYS A 389 -13.13 0.05 16.00
CA LYS A 389 -13.79 0.07 14.68
C LYS A 389 -14.31 1.45 14.29
N LYS A 390 -14.73 2.27 15.26
CA LYS A 390 -15.20 3.64 15.04
C LYS A 390 -14.57 4.61 16.04
N PRO A 391 -13.36 5.14 15.76
CA PRO A 391 -12.76 6.17 16.61
C PRO A 391 -13.53 7.49 16.46
N GLY A 392 -13.62 8.29 17.53
CA GLY A 392 -14.36 9.55 17.51
C GLY A 392 -14.79 10.06 18.88
N ARG A 393 -15.51 11.19 18.89
CA ARG A 393 -16.16 11.72 20.11
C ARG A 393 -17.59 11.19 20.20
N TYR A 394 -17.96 10.74 21.38
CA TYR A 394 -19.27 10.19 21.70
C TYR A 394 -19.93 11.03 22.77
N VAL A 395 -21.24 11.24 22.65
CA VAL A 395 -22.05 11.97 23.64
C VAL A 395 -22.01 11.21 24.96
N TRP A 396 -21.70 11.91 26.04
CA TRP A 396 -21.61 11.33 27.38
C TRP A 396 -22.91 11.55 28.17
N SER A 397 -23.32 10.53 28.93
CA SER A 397 -24.33 10.66 29.98
C SER A 397 -23.99 9.73 31.15
N ASP A 398 -24.45 10.07 32.35
CA ASP A 398 -24.26 9.32 33.59
C ASP A 398 -24.79 7.88 33.57
N LYS A 399 -25.60 7.55 32.55
CA LYS A 399 -26.18 6.21 32.34
C LYS A 399 -25.36 5.32 31.41
N ILE A 400 -24.38 5.87 30.69
CA ILE A 400 -23.58 5.11 29.73
C ILE A 400 -22.40 4.47 30.45
N THR A 401 -22.25 3.15 30.36
CA THR A 401 -21.08 2.46 30.90
C THR A 401 -19.92 2.43 29.90
N PHE A 402 -18.72 2.11 30.38
CA PHE A 402 -17.56 1.87 29.51
C PHE A 402 -17.81 0.77 28.47
N MET A 403 -18.54 -0.29 28.85
CA MET A 403 -18.88 -1.39 27.94
C MET A 403 -19.89 -0.96 26.89
N ASP A 404 -20.91 -0.17 27.27
CA ASP A 404 -21.89 0.37 26.32
C ASP A 404 -21.21 1.27 25.29
N LEU A 405 -20.29 2.12 25.75
CA LEU A 405 -19.54 3.03 24.89
C LEU A 405 -18.63 2.29 23.90
N LEU A 406 -17.95 1.23 24.33
CA LEU A 406 -17.21 0.35 23.41
C LEU A 406 -18.15 -0.34 22.40
N GLY A 407 -19.32 -0.79 22.85
CA GLY A 407 -20.35 -1.38 22.00
C GLY A 407 -20.84 -0.42 20.91
N HIS A 408 -21.14 0.84 21.27
CA HIS A 408 -21.52 1.90 20.34
C HIS A 408 -20.45 2.17 19.28
N ALA A 409 -19.18 2.08 19.67
CA ALA A 409 -18.05 2.22 18.77
C ALA A 409 -17.76 0.96 17.90
N GLY A 410 -18.58 -0.08 18.03
CA GLY A 410 -18.44 -1.34 17.28
C GLY A 410 -17.44 -2.33 17.86
N GLY A 411 -16.93 -2.05 19.05
CA GLY A 411 -15.93 -2.84 19.77
C GLY A 411 -14.48 -2.58 19.32
N PRO A 412 -13.49 -3.12 20.07
CA PRO A 412 -12.09 -3.10 19.67
C PRO A 412 -11.87 -3.74 18.30
N SER A 413 -10.86 -3.28 17.55
CA SER A 413 -10.45 -3.95 16.32
C SER A 413 -9.80 -5.32 16.60
N ALA A 414 -9.64 -6.16 15.58
CA ALA A 414 -8.97 -7.46 15.74
C ALA A 414 -7.49 -7.32 16.17
N GLN A 415 -6.90 -6.16 15.87
CA GLN A 415 -5.53 -5.78 16.20
C GLN A 415 -5.46 -5.02 17.53
N ALA A 416 -6.55 -4.84 18.27
CA ALA A 416 -6.54 -4.05 19.49
C ALA A 416 -5.84 -4.75 20.66
N ASP A 417 -5.03 -4.01 21.40
CA ASP A 417 -4.47 -4.47 22.68
C ASP A 417 -5.45 -4.14 23.82
N THR A 418 -6.38 -5.07 24.02
CA THR A 418 -7.40 -5.02 25.09
C THR A 418 -6.82 -5.19 26.49
N SER A 419 -5.53 -5.55 26.63
CA SER A 419 -4.88 -5.69 27.93
C SER A 419 -4.36 -4.36 28.49
N ASN A 420 -4.13 -3.37 27.63
CA ASN A 420 -3.52 -2.07 27.98
C ASN A 420 -4.39 -0.88 27.57
N ILE A 421 -5.70 -0.95 27.79
CA ILE A 421 -6.59 0.19 27.47
C ILE A 421 -6.28 1.34 28.43
N LYS A 422 -5.90 2.50 27.88
CA LYS A 422 -5.56 3.68 28.67
C LYS A 422 -6.75 4.62 28.75
N ILE A 423 -7.11 5.02 29.96
CA ILE A 423 -8.21 5.95 30.23
C ILE A 423 -7.62 7.16 30.92
N ILE A 424 -7.73 8.30 30.25
CA ILE A 424 -7.19 9.58 30.65
C ILE A 424 -8.35 10.45 31.10
N THR A 425 -8.40 10.75 32.38
CA THR A 425 -9.41 11.62 33.01
C THR A 425 -8.74 12.89 33.53
N SER A 426 -9.51 13.96 33.73
CA SER A 426 -9.02 15.18 34.38
C SER A 426 -9.38 15.16 35.86
N ASP A 427 -8.41 15.44 36.74
CA ASP A 427 -8.63 15.65 38.17
C ASP A 427 -9.35 17.00 38.45
N GLU A 428 -9.79 17.24 39.68
CA GLU A 428 -10.45 18.49 40.12
C GLU A 428 -9.61 19.76 39.83
N ASN A 429 -8.29 19.59 39.69
CA ASN A 429 -7.34 20.67 39.34
C ASN A 429 -7.00 20.74 37.84
N GLY A 430 -7.68 19.99 36.98
CA GLY A 430 -7.45 19.94 35.53
C GLY A 430 -6.20 19.17 35.09
N LYS A 431 -5.60 18.37 35.98
CA LYS A 431 -4.42 17.54 35.67
C LYS A 431 -4.85 16.18 35.14
N ALA A 432 -4.24 15.73 34.04
CA ALA A 432 -4.55 14.44 33.44
C ALA A 432 -4.06 13.27 34.32
N ILE A 433 -4.96 12.35 34.66
CA ILE A 433 -4.71 11.08 35.35
C ILE A 433 -4.91 9.95 34.34
N THR A 434 -3.89 9.11 34.18
CA THR A 434 -3.96 7.94 33.30
C THR A 434 -4.17 6.68 34.13
N SER A 435 -5.26 5.96 33.88
CA SER A 435 -5.52 4.61 34.41
C SER A 435 -5.42 3.57 33.28
N ILE A 436 -5.02 2.35 33.63
CA ILE A 436 -4.93 1.23 32.69
C ILE A 436 -5.99 0.21 33.08
N PHE A 437 -6.80 -0.20 32.09
CA PHE A 437 -7.80 -1.24 32.25
C PHE A 437 -7.45 -2.45 31.38
N ASN A 438 -7.34 -3.61 32.03
CA ASN A 438 -7.13 -4.90 31.38
C ASN A 438 -8.48 -5.56 31.12
N MET A 439 -9.01 -5.33 29.91
CA MET A 439 -10.31 -5.88 29.52
C MET A 439 -10.23 -7.38 29.21
N GLU A 440 -9.08 -7.87 28.71
CA GLU A 440 -8.88 -9.29 28.41
C GLU A 440 -9.00 -10.14 29.67
N GLU A 441 -8.27 -9.76 30.73
CA GLU A 441 -8.35 -10.44 32.03
C GLU A 441 -9.76 -10.36 32.64
N PHE A 442 -10.44 -9.22 32.49
CA PHE A 442 -11.82 -9.05 32.97
C PHE A 442 -12.80 -10.01 32.29
N VAL A 443 -12.70 -10.19 30.97
CA VAL A 443 -13.58 -11.08 30.20
C VAL A 443 -13.24 -12.56 30.46
N GLU A 444 -11.96 -12.91 30.54
CA GLU A 444 -11.50 -14.30 30.71
C GLU A 444 -11.74 -14.85 32.12
N SER A 445 -11.48 -14.04 33.15
CA SER A 445 -11.58 -14.47 34.55
C SER A 445 -12.95 -14.21 35.19
N GLY A 446 -13.84 -13.51 34.49
CA GLY A 446 -15.14 -13.10 35.02
C GLY A 446 -15.00 -12.05 36.12
N GLY A 447 -14.32 -10.94 35.82
CA GLY A 447 -13.98 -9.88 36.77
C GLY A 447 -15.19 -9.22 37.46
N SER A 448 -14.94 -8.55 38.58
CA SER A 448 -15.99 -7.83 39.31
C SER A 448 -16.31 -6.50 38.63
N TRP A 449 -17.58 -6.15 38.48
CA TRP A 449 -18.04 -4.86 37.92
C TRP A 449 -17.46 -3.63 38.63
N SER A 450 -16.97 -3.79 39.86
CA SER A 450 -16.25 -2.73 40.60
C SER A 450 -14.90 -2.36 39.97
N GLN A 451 -14.34 -3.22 39.11
CA GLN A 451 -13.08 -2.99 38.39
C GLN A 451 -13.30 -2.23 37.08
N VAL A 452 -14.55 -2.12 36.62
CA VAL A 452 -14.87 -1.38 35.39
C VAL A 452 -14.68 0.12 35.66
N PRO A 453 -13.90 0.81 34.83
CA PRO A 453 -13.58 2.21 35.03
C PRO A 453 -14.83 3.08 34.92
N GLN A 454 -15.00 3.97 35.91
CA GLN A 454 -16.03 5.00 35.90
C GLN A 454 -15.60 6.11 34.94
N LEU A 455 -16.50 6.45 34.01
CA LEU A 455 -16.23 7.46 33.00
C LEU A 455 -16.78 8.82 33.43
N GLN A 456 -16.16 9.88 32.93
CA GLN A 456 -16.58 11.26 33.16
C GLN A 456 -16.54 12.03 31.83
N GLY A 457 -17.34 13.08 31.72
CA GLY A 457 -17.29 13.98 30.57
C GLY A 457 -15.89 14.58 30.38
N GLY A 458 -15.39 14.59 29.15
CA GLY A 458 -14.02 15.03 28.81
C GLY A 458 -12.94 13.96 28.93
N SER A 459 -13.29 12.72 29.27
CA SER A 459 -12.34 11.61 29.30
C SER A 459 -11.86 11.22 27.90
N VAL A 460 -10.59 10.81 27.81
CA VAL A 460 -10.01 10.25 26.59
C VAL A 460 -9.65 8.78 26.83
N ILE A 461 -10.19 7.90 25.99
CA ILE A 461 -9.90 6.46 26.02
C ILE A 461 -9.05 6.14 24.81
N LEU A 462 -7.86 5.61 25.05
CA LEU A 462 -6.90 5.20 24.03
C LEU A 462 -6.73 3.69 24.09
N ILE A 463 -7.08 3.02 22.99
CA ILE A 463 -6.90 1.58 22.83
C ILE A 463 -5.68 1.38 21.93
N PRO A 464 -4.54 0.89 22.45
CA PRO A 464 -3.37 0.65 21.62
C PRO A 464 -3.58 -0.52 20.65
N GLU A 465 -2.78 -0.57 19.59
CA GLU A 465 -2.71 -1.74 18.70
C GLU A 465 -1.73 -2.77 19.28
N ARG A 466 -2.07 -4.07 19.17
CA ARG A 466 -1.16 -5.19 19.41
C ARG A 466 -0.07 -5.16 18.36
N ALA A 467 1.18 -5.26 18.79
CA ALA A 467 2.31 -5.47 17.90
C ALA A 467 2.19 -6.88 17.28
N GLN A 468 1.73 -6.97 16.01
CA GLN A 468 1.52 -8.25 15.32
C GLN A 468 2.77 -8.73 14.56
N ASP A 469 3.63 -7.82 14.11
CA ASP A 469 4.85 -8.18 13.39
C ASP A 469 6.01 -7.27 13.82
N PRO A 470 7.16 -7.86 14.14
CA PRO A 470 8.42 -7.17 14.29
C PRO A 470 8.79 -6.13 13.22
N ASN A 471 8.35 -6.35 11.98
CA ASN A 471 8.75 -5.54 10.84
C ASN A 471 7.72 -4.50 10.41
N ASP A 472 6.45 -4.60 10.84
CA ASP A 472 5.35 -3.78 10.30
C ASP A 472 5.27 -2.37 10.91
N ASN A 473 6.14 -2.07 11.89
CA ASN A 473 6.19 -0.75 12.54
C ASN A 473 7.59 -0.30 12.97
N LYS A 474 8.62 -0.44 12.10
CA LYS A 474 10.01 0.03 12.36
C LYS A 474 10.11 1.45 12.93
N ALA A 475 9.15 2.33 12.65
CA ALA A 475 9.08 3.71 13.18
C ALA A 475 8.64 3.81 14.67
N GLN A 476 7.78 2.92 15.17
CA GLN A 476 7.41 2.88 16.60
C GLN A 476 8.51 2.24 17.46
N TRP A 477 9.36 1.42 16.85
CA TRP A 477 10.35 0.59 17.56
C TRP A 477 11.53 1.40 18.11
N LEU A 478 11.83 2.52 17.47
CA LEU A 478 12.77 3.52 17.95
C LEU A 478 12.21 4.32 19.15
N GLN A 479 10.88 4.30 19.37
CA GLN A 479 10.20 5.06 20.43
C GLN A 479 9.95 4.26 21.71
N LEU A 480 10.16 2.93 21.70
CA LEU A 480 10.05 2.13 22.91
C LEU A 480 11.15 2.52 23.92
N PRO A 481 10.84 2.67 25.21
CA PRO A 481 11.83 2.93 26.25
C PRO A 481 12.89 1.81 26.30
N LYS A 482 14.14 2.12 26.66
CA LYS A 482 15.28 1.16 26.66
C LYS A 482 14.98 -0.09 27.49
N GLU A 483 14.12 0.07 28.48
CA GLU A 483 13.70 -0.89 29.48
C GLU A 483 12.60 -1.85 28.99
N GLN A 484 12.24 -1.83 27.70
CA GLN A 484 11.24 -2.72 27.08
C GLN A 484 11.71 -3.39 25.78
N ALA A 485 13.02 -3.37 25.51
CA ALA A 485 13.56 -3.87 24.26
C ALA A 485 14.85 -4.67 24.44
N ILE A 486 15.14 -5.49 23.44
CA ILE A 486 16.40 -6.20 23.27
C ILE A 486 17.08 -5.75 21.98
N TYR A 487 18.37 -6.05 21.85
CA TYR A 487 19.15 -5.74 20.66
C TYR A 487 19.60 -7.03 19.99
N LEU A 488 19.24 -7.26 18.74
CA LEU A 488 19.70 -8.40 17.95
C LEU A 488 20.58 -7.90 16.80
N MET A 489 21.80 -8.41 16.71
CA MET A 489 22.82 -7.95 15.77
C MET A 489 23.54 -9.14 15.11
N GLY A 490 24.17 -8.90 13.96
CA GLY A 490 24.99 -9.90 13.26
C GLY A 490 24.28 -10.55 12.07
N ALA A 491 24.61 -11.81 11.76
CA ALA A 491 24.17 -12.57 10.59
C ALA A 491 22.72 -13.09 10.72
N VAL A 492 21.78 -12.16 10.81
CA VAL A 492 20.34 -12.41 10.74
C VAL A 492 19.76 -11.54 9.65
N LYS A 493 18.63 -11.95 9.05
CA LYS A 493 18.08 -11.21 7.89
C LYS A 493 17.66 -9.78 8.23
N ASN A 494 17.12 -9.57 9.44
CA ASN A 494 16.72 -8.26 9.94
C ASN A 494 17.37 -7.96 11.30
N PRO A 495 18.62 -7.43 11.34
CA PRO A 495 19.21 -6.99 12.60
C PRO A 495 18.54 -5.70 13.07
N GLY A 496 18.42 -5.51 14.39
CA GLY A 496 17.76 -4.34 14.94
C GLY A 496 17.38 -4.44 16.41
N ARG A 497 16.57 -3.48 16.83
CA ARG A 497 16.01 -3.42 18.18
C ARG A 497 14.61 -4.00 18.16
N PHE A 498 14.32 -4.94 19.06
CA PHE A 498 13.04 -5.66 19.09
C PHE A 498 12.31 -5.39 20.40
N ALA A 499 10.99 -5.19 20.32
CA ALA A 499 10.13 -5.16 21.50
C ALA A 499 10.19 -6.54 22.19
N PHE A 500 10.42 -6.56 23.49
CA PHE A 500 10.58 -7.80 24.23
C PHE A 500 9.71 -7.82 25.47
N ASN A 501 9.06 -8.96 25.70
CA ASN A 501 8.37 -9.26 26.95
C ASN A 501 8.94 -10.58 27.51
N ASN A 502 8.82 -10.80 28.82
CA ASN A 502 9.41 -11.97 29.49
C ASN A 502 8.76 -13.32 29.13
N LYS A 503 7.77 -13.34 28.22
CA LYS A 503 7.16 -14.58 27.71
C LYS A 503 7.83 -15.08 26.43
N LEU A 504 8.59 -14.24 25.73
CA LEU A 504 9.29 -14.59 24.49
C LEU A 504 10.61 -15.31 24.78
N ASP A 505 10.93 -16.31 23.97
CA ASP A 505 12.19 -17.05 24.05
C ASP A 505 13.23 -16.63 22.98
N LEU A 506 14.41 -17.23 23.00
CA LEU A 506 15.49 -16.93 22.05
C LEU A 506 15.12 -17.26 20.59
N LEU A 507 14.30 -18.29 20.36
CA LEU A 507 13.87 -18.71 19.02
C LEU A 507 12.81 -17.76 18.47
N ASP A 508 11.86 -17.32 19.30
CA ASP A 508 10.88 -16.29 18.98
C ASP A 508 11.59 -15.00 18.54
N ILE A 509 12.69 -14.65 19.20
CA ILE A 509 13.48 -13.47 18.86
C ILE A 509 14.20 -13.62 17.51
N ILE A 510 14.80 -14.78 17.24
CA ILE A 510 15.51 -15.03 15.97
C ILE A 510 14.52 -15.18 14.81
N THR A 511 13.36 -15.77 15.04
CA THR A 511 12.30 -15.90 14.03
C THR A 511 11.67 -14.54 13.72
N ALA A 512 11.49 -13.68 14.73
CA ALA A 512 11.10 -12.28 14.57
C ALA A 512 12.06 -11.49 13.66
N ALA A 513 13.33 -11.90 13.58
CA ALA A 513 14.33 -11.33 12.69
C ALA A 513 14.33 -11.94 11.27
N ASN A 514 13.30 -12.71 10.92
CA ASN A 514 13.16 -13.53 9.72
C ASN A 514 14.18 -14.68 9.62
N GLY A 515 14.70 -15.10 10.76
CA GLY A 515 15.67 -16.19 10.89
C GLY A 515 17.12 -15.77 10.61
N PRO A 516 18.05 -16.72 10.81
CA PRO A 516 19.46 -16.51 10.50
C PRO A 516 19.70 -16.33 9.00
N ASP A 517 20.78 -15.61 8.66
CA ASP A 517 21.27 -15.53 7.29
C ASP A 517 21.98 -16.83 6.87
N LYS A 518 22.28 -16.99 5.58
CA LYS A 518 22.90 -18.20 5.01
C LYS A 518 24.31 -18.46 5.56
N ASP A 519 25.00 -17.39 5.95
CA ASP A 519 26.33 -17.39 6.52
C ASP A 519 26.30 -17.24 8.06
N ALA A 520 25.17 -17.51 8.72
CA ALA A 520 25.09 -17.38 10.17
C ALA A 520 25.76 -18.57 10.89
N ASP A 521 26.67 -18.27 11.82
CA ASP A 521 27.24 -19.27 12.72
C ASP A 521 26.36 -19.47 13.97
N LEU A 522 25.41 -20.39 13.84
CA LEU A 522 24.46 -20.77 14.90
C LEU A 522 25.12 -21.54 16.06
N SER A 523 26.36 -21.99 15.91
CA SER A 523 27.04 -22.76 16.96
C SER A 523 27.52 -21.88 18.12
N ARG A 524 27.59 -20.56 17.92
CA ARG A 524 28.18 -19.60 18.87
C ARG A 524 27.39 -18.30 18.97
N VAL A 525 26.08 -18.39 19.09
CA VAL A 525 25.24 -17.22 19.36
C VAL A 525 25.62 -16.66 20.73
N ARG A 526 25.92 -15.36 20.80
CA ARG A 526 26.35 -14.68 22.04
C ARG A 526 25.22 -13.84 22.58
N ILE A 527 24.91 -13.98 23.86
CA ILE A 527 23.92 -13.17 24.57
C ILE A 527 24.64 -12.42 25.68
N VAL A 528 24.72 -11.11 25.54
CA VAL A 528 25.30 -10.20 26.52
C VAL A 528 24.18 -9.68 27.39
N HIS A 529 24.15 -10.10 28.64
CA HIS A 529 23.12 -9.66 29.56
C HIS A 529 23.51 -8.37 30.25
N ARG A 530 22.66 -7.35 30.13
CA ARG A 530 22.93 -5.99 30.60
C ARG A 530 22.07 -5.66 31.82
N GLY A 531 22.61 -5.87 33.03
CA GLY A 531 21.99 -5.50 34.30
C GLY A 531 22.81 -4.47 35.09
N GLU A 532 22.39 -4.13 36.32
CA GLU A 532 23.08 -3.19 37.23
C GLU A 532 24.45 -3.68 37.77
N GLY A 533 25.08 -4.66 37.12
CA GLY A 533 26.34 -5.29 37.54
C GLY A 533 27.33 -5.51 36.39
N LYS A 534 28.30 -6.41 36.58
CA LYS A 534 29.25 -6.77 35.51
C LYS A 534 28.51 -7.48 34.36
N PRO A 535 28.76 -7.12 33.10
CA PRO A 535 28.13 -7.79 31.96
C PRO A 535 28.52 -9.28 31.94
N ARG A 536 27.51 -10.16 31.86
CA ARG A 536 27.72 -11.61 31.68
C ARG A 536 27.44 -11.98 30.22
N VAL A 537 28.29 -12.82 29.63
CA VAL A 537 28.13 -13.30 28.25
C VAL A 537 27.81 -14.78 28.29
N SER A 538 26.64 -15.14 27.78
CA SER A 538 26.22 -16.52 27.56
C SER A 538 26.50 -16.88 26.10
N VAL A 539 27.06 -18.06 25.86
CA VAL A 539 27.24 -18.59 24.49
C VAL A 539 26.30 -19.77 24.32
N VAL A 540 25.50 -19.74 23.26
CA VAL A 540 24.47 -20.73 22.95
C VAL A 540 24.80 -21.37 21.62
N ASN A 541 24.79 -22.71 21.60
CA ASN A 541 24.85 -23.49 20.38
C ASN A 541 23.42 -23.87 19.96
N LEU A 542 22.87 -23.15 19.00
CA LEU A 542 21.53 -23.43 18.48
C LEU A 542 21.51 -24.60 17.49
N LEU A 543 22.66 -24.98 16.92
CA LEU A 543 22.73 -26.16 16.06
C LEU A 543 22.44 -27.44 16.86
N ASP A 544 23.06 -27.57 18.04
CA ASP A 544 22.81 -28.70 18.95
C ASP A 544 21.33 -28.76 19.36
N TYR A 545 20.69 -27.61 19.57
CA TYR A 545 19.25 -27.54 19.84
C TYR A 545 18.42 -28.07 18.66
N PHE A 546 18.72 -27.68 17.41
CA PHE A 546 17.97 -28.17 16.26
C PHE A 546 18.18 -29.66 15.98
N GLU A 547 19.32 -30.22 16.40
CA GLU A 547 19.63 -31.65 16.26
C GLU A 547 19.01 -32.50 17.38
N THR A 548 18.99 -31.99 18.62
CA THR A 548 18.61 -32.75 19.81
C THR A 548 17.21 -32.42 20.34
N GLY A 549 16.70 -31.23 20.05
CA GLY A 549 15.47 -30.69 20.64
C GLY A 549 15.57 -30.37 22.13
N ASP A 550 16.78 -30.33 22.71
CA ASP A 550 16.97 -30.10 24.14
C ASP A 550 16.76 -28.61 24.50
N GLU A 551 15.58 -28.30 25.04
CA GLU A 551 15.21 -26.95 25.49
C GLU A 551 16.11 -26.42 26.62
N SER A 552 16.85 -27.27 27.35
CA SER A 552 17.77 -26.82 28.39
C SER A 552 18.96 -26.01 27.82
N LEU A 553 19.23 -26.15 26.52
CA LEU A 553 20.23 -25.38 25.79
C LEU A 553 19.76 -23.94 25.50
N LEU A 554 18.47 -23.64 25.60
CA LEU A 554 17.92 -22.31 25.35
C LEU A 554 18.08 -21.41 26.58
N VAL A 555 18.97 -20.44 26.49
CA VAL A 555 19.20 -19.45 27.55
C VAL A 555 18.03 -18.46 27.59
N LYS A 556 17.49 -18.22 28.80
CA LYS A 556 16.45 -17.19 29.02
C LYS A 556 17.00 -15.79 28.78
N VAL A 557 16.35 -15.07 27.88
CA VAL A 557 16.65 -13.67 27.54
C VAL A 557 15.90 -12.73 28.49
N GLN A 558 16.52 -11.62 28.83
CA GLN A 558 15.97 -10.57 29.67
C GLN A 558 15.92 -9.24 28.90
N VAL A 559 15.05 -8.33 29.36
CA VAL A 559 14.97 -7.00 28.77
C VAL A 559 16.32 -6.28 28.90
N GLY A 560 16.76 -5.61 27.84
CA GLY A 560 18.05 -4.91 27.77
C GLY A 560 19.22 -5.77 27.27
N ASP A 561 19.02 -7.07 27.05
CA ASP A 561 20.05 -7.96 26.52
C ASP A 561 20.44 -7.62 25.07
N SER A 562 21.71 -7.87 24.75
CA SER A 562 22.24 -7.80 23.39
C SER A 562 22.59 -9.19 22.88
N ILE A 563 21.89 -9.65 21.85
CA ILE A 563 22.11 -10.92 21.16
C ILE A 563 22.92 -10.65 19.89
N TYR A 564 24.00 -11.38 19.71
CA TYR A 564 24.88 -11.30 18.56
C TYR A 564 25.01 -12.67 17.90
N VAL A 565 24.62 -12.74 16.63
CA VAL A 565 24.77 -13.93 15.78
C VAL A 565 25.99 -13.72 14.87
N PRO A 566 27.11 -14.42 15.10
CA PRO A 566 28.30 -14.26 14.26
C PRO A 566 28.07 -14.76 12.83
N SER A 567 28.84 -14.25 11.86
CA SER A 567 28.93 -14.84 10.52
C SER A 567 29.99 -15.97 10.50
N THR A 568 29.79 -16.97 9.65
CA THR A 568 30.74 -18.04 9.32
C THR A 568 31.93 -17.48 8.55
N GLU A 569 31.76 -16.40 7.78
CA GLU A 569 32.87 -15.67 7.15
C GLU A 569 33.52 -14.76 8.18
N ARG A 570 34.43 -15.35 8.95
CA ARG A 570 35.31 -14.60 9.86
C ARG A 570 36.28 -13.76 9.04
N GLY A 571 35.88 -12.52 8.76
CA GLY A 571 36.81 -11.46 8.39
C GLY A 571 37.99 -11.49 9.35
N TRP A 572 39.19 -11.38 8.80
CA TRP A 572 40.53 -11.49 9.41
C TRP A 572 40.77 -10.73 10.74
N THR A 573 39.80 -9.96 11.23
CA THR A 573 39.90 -9.05 12.37
C THR A 573 39.45 -9.62 13.71
N GLU A 574 38.89 -10.84 13.79
CA GLU A 574 38.41 -11.43 15.07
C GLU A 574 38.94 -12.85 15.37
N LYS A 575 40.10 -13.26 14.83
CA LYS A 575 40.78 -14.47 15.32
C LYS A 575 41.57 -14.14 16.59
N LYS A 576 41.37 -14.92 17.67
CA LYS A 576 42.11 -14.75 18.93
C LYS A 576 43.62 -14.84 18.65
N THR A 577 44.42 -14.03 19.35
CA THR A 577 45.89 -14.01 19.23
C THR A 577 46.55 -15.36 19.49
N GLU A 578 45.83 -16.27 20.15
CA GLU A 578 46.27 -17.61 20.56
C GLU A 578 46.19 -18.66 19.43
N ASP A 579 45.63 -18.34 18.25
CA ASP A 579 45.44 -19.30 17.14
C ASP A 579 46.17 -18.90 15.84
N THR A 580 47.05 -17.89 15.89
CA THR A 580 47.75 -17.37 14.70
C THR A 580 49.25 -17.26 14.92
N VAL A 581 50.03 -17.37 13.85
CA VAL A 581 51.45 -17.04 13.81
C VAL A 581 51.64 -15.75 13.01
N ARG A 582 52.62 -14.93 13.37
CA ARG A 582 52.85 -13.62 12.72
C ARG A 582 54.17 -13.63 11.96
N VAL A 583 54.16 -13.18 10.70
CA VAL A 583 55.37 -12.98 9.89
C VAL A 583 55.55 -11.49 9.60
N LEU A 584 56.75 -10.99 9.87
CA LEU A 584 57.12 -9.59 9.69
C LEU A 584 58.45 -9.48 8.92
N GLY A 585 58.65 -8.32 8.28
CA GLY A 585 59.91 -7.95 7.64
C GLY A 585 59.95 -8.25 6.14
N ALA A 586 61.12 -8.62 5.64
CA ALA A 586 61.44 -8.80 4.23
C ALA A 586 60.87 -10.11 3.65
N VAL A 587 59.55 -10.26 3.68
CA VAL A 587 58.79 -11.35 3.05
C VAL A 587 57.79 -10.77 2.05
N THR A 588 57.40 -11.57 1.06
CA THR A 588 56.51 -11.11 -0.03
C THR A 588 55.18 -10.58 0.51
N THR A 589 54.57 -11.28 1.45
CA THR A 589 53.37 -10.85 2.15
C THR A 589 53.64 -10.92 3.65
N SER A 590 53.66 -9.78 4.35
CA SER A 590 53.75 -9.75 5.81
C SER A 590 52.34 -9.71 6.41
N GLY A 591 52.14 -10.38 7.55
CA GLY A 591 50.79 -10.56 8.09
C GLY A 591 50.67 -11.63 9.16
N ARG A 592 49.43 -11.96 9.52
CA ARG A 592 49.09 -13.05 10.43
C ARG A 592 48.64 -14.26 9.61
N TYR A 593 49.13 -15.44 9.94
CA TYR A 593 48.77 -16.67 9.25
C TYR A 593 48.11 -17.63 10.22
N ASP A 594 47.26 -18.49 9.68
CA ASP A 594 46.55 -19.48 10.49
C ASP A 594 47.55 -20.51 10.99
N PHE A 595 47.58 -20.71 12.31
CA PHE A 595 48.45 -21.74 12.87
C PHE A 595 47.85 -23.12 12.62
N ILE A 596 48.55 -23.95 11.86
CA ILE A 596 48.23 -25.36 11.72
C ILE A 596 49.08 -26.13 12.74
N ASN A 597 48.51 -27.11 13.43
CA ASN A 597 49.28 -27.95 14.36
C ASN A 597 50.51 -28.53 13.64
N GLU A 598 51.68 -28.39 14.27
CA GLU A 598 52.99 -28.84 13.74
C GLU A 598 53.58 -27.98 12.59
N MET A 599 53.02 -26.79 12.31
CA MET A 599 53.55 -25.87 11.31
C MET A 599 55.01 -25.48 11.57
N THR A 600 55.86 -25.57 10.54
CA THR A 600 57.27 -25.17 10.61
C THR A 600 57.50 -23.76 10.11
N ILE A 601 58.70 -23.22 10.36
CA ILE A 601 59.09 -21.93 9.77
C ILE A 601 59.05 -21.94 8.23
N LEU A 602 59.32 -23.07 7.58
CA LEU A 602 59.31 -23.15 6.12
C LEU A 602 57.90 -23.07 5.56
N ASP A 603 56.95 -23.75 6.20
CA ASP A 603 55.53 -23.69 5.81
C ASP A 603 55.02 -22.26 5.89
N LEU A 604 55.39 -21.56 6.97
CA LEU A 604 55.01 -20.18 7.19
C LEU A 604 55.66 -19.22 6.17
N LEU A 605 56.94 -19.40 5.86
CA LEU A 605 57.60 -18.60 4.83
C LEU A 605 57.03 -18.88 3.44
N ALA A 606 56.66 -20.11 3.14
CA ALA A 606 56.02 -20.48 1.88
C ALA A 606 54.63 -19.83 1.75
N GLU A 607 53.82 -19.86 2.81
CA GLU A 607 52.50 -19.21 2.85
C GLU A 607 52.60 -17.69 2.76
N ALA A 608 53.67 -17.10 3.30
CA ALA A 608 54.01 -15.69 3.15
C ALA A 608 54.52 -15.30 1.75
N GLY A 609 54.63 -16.26 0.82
CA GLY A 609 55.15 -16.04 -0.53
C GLY A 609 56.67 -15.94 -0.61
N GLY A 610 57.38 -16.44 0.39
CA GLY A 610 58.84 -16.51 0.50
C GLY A 610 59.51 -15.21 0.98
N PRO A 611 60.81 -15.29 1.36
CA PRO A 611 61.63 -14.11 1.61
C PRO A 611 61.82 -13.29 0.33
N THR A 612 61.84 -11.96 0.44
CA THR A 612 62.13 -11.07 -0.70
C THR A 612 63.61 -11.11 -1.08
N THR A 613 63.97 -10.52 -2.23
CA THR A 613 65.38 -10.46 -2.68
C THR A 613 66.29 -9.62 -1.78
N THR A 614 65.72 -8.77 -0.91
CA THR A 614 66.46 -7.97 0.09
C THR A 614 66.51 -8.64 1.46
N ALA A 615 65.91 -9.82 1.62
CA ALA A 615 65.79 -10.51 2.89
C ALA A 615 67.13 -11.10 3.37
N TYR A 616 67.43 -10.88 4.64
CA TYR A 616 68.58 -11.48 5.31
C TYR A 616 68.24 -12.87 5.84
N VAL A 617 68.23 -13.83 4.91
CA VAL A 617 67.82 -15.23 5.13
C VAL A 617 68.76 -16.04 6.04
N GLU A 618 69.99 -15.56 6.28
CA GLU A 618 70.94 -16.19 7.20
C GLU A 618 70.54 -16.02 8.68
N LYS A 619 69.62 -15.10 8.98
CA LYS A 619 69.27 -14.77 10.36
C LYS A 619 67.81 -14.38 10.52
N ILE A 620 66.94 -15.37 10.38
CA ILE A 620 65.51 -15.21 10.67
C ILE A 620 65.30 -15.33 12.18
N ILE A 621 64.60 -14.37 12.78
CA ILE A 621 64.41 -14.30 14.23
C ILE A 621 63.02 -14.82 14.56
N ILE A 622 62.93 -15.78 15.48
CA ILE A 622 61.67 -16.33 15.94
C ILE A 622 61.53 -16.00 17.41
N VAL A 623 60.44 -15.32 17.75
CA VAL A 623 60.13 -14.87 19.11
C VAL A 623 58.92 -15.66 19.60
N ASN A 624 59.13 -16.46 20.63
CA ASN A 624 58.05 -17.15 21.32
C ASN A 624 57.53 -16.26 22.45
N THR A 625 56.26 -15.88 22.35
CA THR A 625 55.57 -14.98 23.30
C THR A 625 54.62 -15.73 24.23
N SER A 626 54.55 -17.06 24.13
CA SER A 626 53.54 -17.88 24.79
C SER A 626 54.05 -18.37 26.15
N CYS A 627 53.65 -17.63 27.19
CA CYS A 627 53.59 -18.01 28.61
C CYS A 627 54.94 -18.30 29.34
N CYS A 628 55.23 -17.41 30.30
CA CYS A 628 56.19 -17.48 31.42
C CYS A 628 57.68 -17.19 31.16
N LYS A 629 58.23 -17.32 29.94
CA LYS A 629 59.55 -16.75 29.58
C LYS A 629 59.64 -16.45 28.07
N ASN A 630 59.90 -15.20 27.70
CA ASN A 630 60.17 -14.85 26.32
C ASN A 630 61.51 -15.48 25.88
N GLN A 631 61.47 -16.30 24.84
CA GLN A 631 62.65 -16.92 24.24
C GLN A 631 62.73 -16.50 22.77
N ALA A 632 63.91 -16.06 22.34
CA ALA A 632 64.19 -15.73 20.96
C ALA A 632 65.31 -16.63 20.45
N TYR A 633 65.10 -17.25 19.29
CA TYR A 633 66.11 -18.05 18.61
C TYR A 633 66.21 -17.62 17.14
N THR A 634 67.36 -17.87 16.55
CA THR A 634 67.66 -17.51 15.16
C THR A 634 67.73 -18.75 14.30
N PHE A 635 67.15 -18.68 13.11
CA PHE A 635 67.19 -19.72 12.09
C PHE A 635 67.92 -19.20 10.85
N ASP A 636 68.92 -19.97 10.40
CA ASP A 636 69.68 -19.70 9.18
C ASP A 636 69.09 -20.54 8.04
N LEU A 637 68.32 -19.90 7.17
CA LEU A 637 67.69 -20.57 6.03
C LEU A 637 68.74 -20.95 4.96
N MET A 638 69.84 -20.20 4.83
CA MET A 638 70.88 -20.50 3.85
C MET A 638 71.74 -21.70 4.24
N ASP A 639 72.03 -21.84 5.53
CA ASP A 639 72.71 -23.02 6.06
C ASP A 639 71.84 -24.28 5.89
N PHE A 640 70.55 -24.16 6.24
CA PHE A 640 69.58 -25.25 6.04
C PHE A 640 69.43 -25.67 4.56
N MET A 641 69.45 -24.72 3.62
CA MET A 641 69.40 -25.05 2.19
C MET A 641 70.66 -25.79 1.69
N LYS A 642 71.81 -25.64 2.34
CA LYS A 642 73.06 -26.31 1.97
C LYS A 642 73.14 -27.73 2.50
N ASP A 643 72.64 -27.97 3.72
CA ASP A 643 72.55 -29.29 4.34
C ASP A 643 71.17 -29.47 5.01
N PRO A 644 70.17 -30.00 4.28
CA PRO A 644 68.79 -30.07 4.77
C PRO A 644 68.61 -31.20 5.80
N ASP A 645 68.91 -30.91 7.07
CA ASP A 645 68.60 -31.77 8.20
C ASP A 645 67.33 -31.28 8.92
N ALA A 646 66.26 -32.08 8.81
CA ALA A 646 64.95 -31.78 9.38
C ALA A 646 64.94 -31.69 10.92
N SER A 647 65.98 -32.19 11.59
CA SER A 647 66.13 -32.10 13.05
C SER A 647 66.36 -30.65 13.54
N TYR A 648 66.85 -29.78 12.66
CA TYR A 648 67.11 -28.36 12.97
C TYR A 648 65.97 -27.42 12.54
N LEU A 649 64.88 -27.94 11.97
CA LEU A 649 63.73 -27.14 11.58
C LEU A 649 62.93 -26.70 12.82
N PRO A 650 62.83 -25.39 13.08
CA PRO A 650 62.03 -24.94 14.18
C PRO A 650 60.54 -25.10 13.89
N VAL A 651 59.86 -25.84 14.77
CA VAL A 651 58.41 -25.95 14.82
C VAL A 651 57.86 -24.72 15.53
N LEU A 652 56.90 -24.06 14.89
CA LEU A 652 56.25 -22.88 15.43
C LEU A 652 55.15 -23.26 16.42
N ARG A 653 54.82 -22.33 17.30
CA ARG A 653 53.65 -22.43 18.17
C ARG A 653 52.72 -21.26 17.90
N ALA A 654 51.44 -21.47 18.21
CA ALA A 654 50.48 -20.40 18.13
C ALA A 654 50.89 -19.22 19.04
N GLY A 655 50.84 -18.01 18.50
CA GLY A 655 51.34 -16.78 19.13
C GLY A 655 52.80 -16.44 18.84
N ASP A 656 53.54 -17.26 18.10
CA ASP A 656 54.92 -16.96 17.71
C ASP A 656 54.97 -15.85 16.66
N THR A 657 56.01 -15.01 16.77
CA THR A 657 56.33 -13.99 15.76
C THR A 657 57.65 -14.34 15.08
N VAL A 658 57.59 -14.55 13.77
CA VAL A 658 58.74 -14.72 12.88
C VAL A 658 59.05 -13.38 12.23
N TYR A 659 60.29 -12.93 12.35
CA TYR A 659 60.77 -11.70 11.74
C TYR A 659 61.94 -12.00 10.81
N VAL A 660 61.80 -11.61 9.54
CA VAL A 660 62.83 -11.73 8.50
C VAL A 660 63.47 -10.36 8.29
N PRO A 661 64.73 -10.14 8.72
CA PRO A 661 65.37 -8.84 8.56
C PRO A 661 65.62 -8.47 7.09
N ASP A 662 65.73 -7.17 6.82
CA ASP A 662 66.18 -6.66 5.51
C ASP A 662 67.68 -6.32 5.58
N THR A 663 68.42 -6.69 4.53
CA THR A 663 69.87 -6.43 4.37
C THR A 663 70.23 -4.94 4.30
N THR A 664 69.26 -4.06 4.06
CA THR A 664 69.45 -2.60 3.96
C THR A 664 69.29 -1.86 5.29
N MET A 665 68.80 -2.52 6.35
CA MET A 665 68.54 -1.91 7.67
C MET A 665 69.68 -2.19 8.67
N SER A 666 69.99 -1.21 9.53
CA SER A 666 71.04 -1.36 10.55
C SER A 666 70.64 -2.36 11.65
N TYR A 667 71.57 -3.22 12.07
CA TYR A 667 71.34 -4.26 13.09
C TYR A 667 70.71 -3.72 14.39
N TRP A 668 71.00 -2.48 14.77
CA TRP A 668 70.46 -1.85 15.99
C TRP A 668 69.00 -1.39 15.85
N SER A 669 68.58 -0.96 14.65
CA SER A 669 67.17 -0.60 14.39
C SER A 669 66.30 -1.85 14.26
N ILE A 670 66.82 -2.91 13.66
CA ILE A 670 66.15 -4.21 13.52
C ILE A 670 65.77 -4.80 14.90
N PHE A 671 66.70 -4.77 15.86
CA PHE A 671 66.46 -5.24 17.22
C PHE A 671 65.45 -4.35 17.96
N MET A 672 65.57 -3.02 17.87
CA MET A 672 64.67 -2.12 18.58
C MET A 672 63.23 -2.18 18.07
N ASP A 673 62.99 -2.34 16.77
CA ASP A 673 61.61 -2.46 16.25
C ASP A 673 60.96 -3.79 16.66
N ALA A 674 61.71 -4.89 16.62
CA ALA A 674 61.23 -6.19 17.10
C ALA A 674 60.91 -6.19 18.61
N VAL A 675 61.71 -5.48 19.40
CA VAL A 675 61.57 -5.36 20.86
C VAL A 675 60.42 -4.42 21.22
N LYS A 676 60.27 -3.28 20.53
CA LYS A 676 59.28 -2.22 20.83
C LYS A 676 57.84 -2.69 20.64
N ASP A 677 57.58 -3.56 19.67
CA ASP A 677 56.26 -4.16 19.47
C ASP A 677 55.92 -5.25 20.51
N SER A 678 56.93 -5.91 21.09
CA SER A 678 56.73 -6.89 22.17
C SER A 678 56.62 -6.27 23.57
N LEU A 679 57.19 -5.07 23.79
CA LEU A 679 57.30 -4.40 25.09
C LEU A 679 56.22 -3.36 25.40
N SER A 680 55.21 -3.20 24.54
CA SER A 680 54.10 -2.24 24.75
C SER A 680 53.21 -2.54 25.98
N VAL A 681 53.39 -3.69 26.65
CA VAL A 681 52.65 -4.06 27.88
C VAL A 681 53.49 -3.90 29.17
N LEU A 682 54.81 -3.80 29.08
CA LEU A 682 55.70 -3.76 30.26
C LEU A 682 56.04 -2.33 30.74
N SER A 683 55.91 -1.31 29.89
CA SER A 683 56.10 0.10 30.31
C SER A 683 54.93 0.67 31.12
N LEU A 684 53.73 0.09 31.00
CA LEU A 684 52.55 0.55 31.74
C LEU A 684 52.57 0.12 33.22
N ILE A 685 53.25 -0.98 33.55
CA ILE A 685 53.28 -1.55 34.92
C ILE A 685 54.33 -0.87 35.81
N THR A 686 55.36 -0.23 35.24
CA THR A 686 56.31 0.60 35.99
C THR A 686 55.85 2.05 36.20
N ILE A 687 54.98 2.58 35.32
CA ILE A 687 54.42 3.93 35.47
C ILE A 687 53.28 3.96 36.51
N ILE A 688 52.54 2.86 36.69
CA ILE A 688 51.44 2.75 37.68
C ILE A 688 51.94 2.35 39.10
N LYS A 689 53.23 1.98 39.26
CA LYS A 689 53.86 1.75 40.57
C LYS A 689 54.77 2.90 41.04
N GLY A 690 54.71 4.03 40.36
CA GLY A 690 55.50 5.21 40.70
C GLY A 690 54.85 6.51 40.22
N PHE A 691 53.55 6.71 40.48
CA PHE A 691 52.90 7.99 40.83
C PHE A 691 51.44 7.76 41.21
#